data_AF-A0A4Y9UVY5-F1
#
_entry.id   AF-A0A4Y9UVY5-F1
#
_cell.length_a   1.000
_cell.length_b   1.000
_cell.length_c   1.000
_cell.angle_alpha   90.00
_cell.angle_beta   90.00
_cell.angle_gamma   90.00
#
_symmetry.space_group_name_H-M   'P 1'
#
loop_
_entity.id
_entity.type
_entity.pdbx_description
1 polymer ?
#
loop_
_entity_poly.entity_id
_entity_poly.type
_entity_poly.pdbx_seq_one_letter_code
_entity_poly.pdbx_strand_id
1 'polypeptide(L)'
;MTTLISQGPLLAVLDHDNSSALSLVTLFRKIHAAQKLPQPAVADGPTRASDLSQFSGTYAQFAAVMSADITRITAGLGIDWEKEILKTYDPKSAKTDAGKTLRLNGNVARVFNERWLGSSDGLFLLSGVVNRMDRRDFNSAHCGELRFIYRLGYEVRMNGKTYASRMPFTVNMVFSYADDGRNCQNVASLWRVAGIDTDDPAVVAQRLLQGPLDFSRLIFKQMEINAQVVRFPSDLENMENRKFAGQAIYWMRIFALRDGKFQPTRLENTPDVQAILKDPAKQKQLQDYLAGHIAEIDNGTFRIPESLEADIALSFSTAGSARMANRPFDLAIGSEQAARIVAAAGVPGRSPKFVQSGAGLLERLNTSSCMGCHQSSSTAGFHFLGVDRFDFGRDADAIRNALDGNELQLPFSPHVYAELVRRKDYVERVSLGQAPNSFRPHPSAPPAAWESGNPAYVVAGDNMPCPLNADLAQAAKWSCNATRNLTCQALVTNAATSSNLGQCVAAAQNVAAGLSCRSNVIEDSTAKTAANNPLGFNLRAFSDRVSKEELVYKLSEGKLSGYGYNCRPTKIGVPLGRVTRPCKPEEASLAVIRPGSVPEEICAIVGGKGFEQMAKGYFDSGIFAAGVGRGLLNTCSPSRFCREDYICQQMPDFVSSVRFNVSAPALNNLRSRKIGFCTPTYFVYQLRLDGHPNPR
;
A
#
# COMPACT_ATOMS: atom_id res chain seq x y z
N MET A 1 15.43 -0.04 -20.26
CA MET A 1 14.29 -0.95 -20.10
C MET A 1 13.19 -0.28 -19.32
N THR A 2 11.94 -0.44 -19.78
CA THR A 2 10.74 0.04 -19.10
C THR A 2 10.14 -1.10 -18.28
N THR A 3 9.95 -0.88 -16.97
CA THR A 3 9.35 -1.87 -16.07
C THR A 3 8.08 -1.37 -15.37
N LEU A 4 7.84 -0.06 -15.43
CA LEU A 4 6.65 0.61 -14.95
C LEU A 4 6.31 1.76 -15.89
N ILE A 5 5.04 1.83 -16.29
CA ILE A 5 4.45 2.98 -16.98
C ILE A 5 3.55 3.68 -15.97
N SER A 6 3.88 4.92 -15.66
CA SER A 6 3.17 5.75 -14.65
C SER A 6 3.04 7.22 -15.06
N GLN A 7 3.42 7.56 -16.28
CA GLN A 7 3.33 8.89 -16.84
C GLN A 7 1.85 9.24 -17.06
N GLY A 8 1.34 10.23 -16.31
CA GLY A 8 -0.06 10.64 -16.35
C GLY A 8 -0.61 10.87 -17.77
N PRO A 9 0.05 11.69 -18.62
CA PRO A 9 -0.41 11.92 -19.99
C PRO A 9 -0.49 10.67 -20.86
N LEU A 10 0.42 9.72 -20.67
CA LEU A 10 0.42 8.45 -21.40
C LEU A 10 -0.70 7.53 -20.92
N LEU A 11 -0.89 7.42 -19.60
CA LEU A 11 -2.00 6.65 -19.05
C LEU A 11 -3.35 7.22 -19.52
N ALA A 12 -3.46 8.54 -19.59
CA ALA A 12 -4.65 9.25 -20.10
C ALA A 12 -5.03 8.85 -21.52
N VAL A 13 -4.05 8.66 -22.41
CA VAL A 13 -4.34 8.17 -23.77
C VAL A 13 -4.77 6.70 -23.75
N LEU A 14 -4.19 5.89 -22.87
CA LEU A 14 -4.41 4.45 -22.85
C LEU A 14 -5.78 4.05 -22.26
N ASP A 15 -6.38 4.88 -21.40
CA ASP A 15 -7.63 4.58 -20.70
C ASP A 15 -8.69 5.69 -20.72
N HIS A 16 -8.55 6.69 -21.61
CA HIS A 16 -9.38 7.90 -21.65
C HIS A 16 -10.88 7.65 -21.45
N ASP A 17 -11.40 6.68 -22.19
CA ASP A 17 -12.81 6.28 -22.19
C ASP A 17 -12.94 4.77 -22.34
N ASN A 18 -14.18 4.27 -22.35
CA ASN A 18 -14.49 2.85 -22.49
C ASN A 18 -14.24 2.26 -23.90
N SER A 19 -13.78 3.07 -24.87
CA SER A 19 -13.29 2.61 -26.18
C SER A 19 -11.77 2.42 -26.18
N SER A 20 -11.08 3.06 -25.24
CA SER A 20 -9.62 3.05 -25.14
C SER A 20 -9.07 1.65 -24.88
N ALA A 21 -7.88 1.37 -25.41
CA ALA A 21 -7.32 0.01 -25.47
C ALA A 21 -7.10 -0.64 -24.10
N LEU A 22 -6.79 0.16 -23.08
CA LEU A 22 -6.57 -0.26 -21.70
C LEU A 22 -7.63 0.29 -20.74
N SER A 23 -8.80 0.69 -21.22
CA SER A 23 -9.94 0.91 -20.33
C SER A 23 -10.32 -0.42 -19.66
N LEU A 24 -10.79 -0.38 -18.41
CA LEU A 24 -11.14 -1.61 -17.71
C LEU A 24 -12.30 -2.34 -18.43
N VAL A 25 -13.26 -1.60 -19.01
CA VAL A 25 -14.33 -2.17 -19.86
C VAL A 25 -13.74 -2.91 -21.07
N THR A 26 -12.75 -2.33 -21.75
CA THR A 26 -12.08 -2.98 -22.88
C THR A 26 -11.38 -4.27 -22.46
N LEU A 27 -10.74 -4.30 -21.29
CA LEU A 27 -10.15 -5.54 -20.77
C LEU A 27 -11.21 -6.61 -20.52
N PHE A 28 -12.34 -6.27 -19.90
CA PHE A 28 -13.44 -7.21 -19.70
C PHE A 28 -14.00 -7.71 -21.03
N ARG A 29 -14.19 -6.84 -22.04
CA ARG A 29 -14.61 -7.24 -23.40
C ARG A 29 -13.63 -8.24 -24.01
N LYS A 30 -12.32 -8.00 -23.91
CA LYS A 30 -11.29 -8.93 -24.42
C LYS A 30 -11.34 -10.29 -23.72
N ILE A 31 -11.47 -10.30 -22.39
CA ILE A 31 -11.60 -11.53 -21.60
C ILE A 31 -12.86 -12.30 -22.03
N HIS A 32 -13.99 -11.60 -22.17
CA HIS A 32 -15.25 -12.20 -22.58
C HIS A 32 -15.19 -12.73 -24.02
N ALA A 33 -14.60 -11.99 -24.95
CA ALA A 33 -14.41 -12.41 -26.34
C ALA A 33 -13.56 -13.68 -26.44
N ALA A 34 -12.43 -13.74 -25.72
CA ALA A 34 -11.56 -14.91 -25.68
C ALA A 34 -12.26 -16.17 -25.13
N GLN A 35 -13.32 -15.98 -24.35
CA GLN A 35 -14.04 -17.04 -23.63
C GLN A 35 -15.45 -17.25 -24.19
N LYS A 36 -15.78 -16.59 -25.31
CA LYS A 36 -17.11 -16.63 -25.96
C LYS A 36 -18.26 -16.30 -24.99
N LEU A 37 -18.02 -15.39 -24.06
CA LEU A 37 -19.01 -14.90 -23.09
C LEU A 37 -19.77 -13.68 -23.65
N PRO A 38 -20.99 -13.40 -23.15
CA PRO A 38 -21.74 -12.21 -23.53
C PRO A 38 -20.96 -10.92 -23.30
N GLN A 39 -21.02 -10.00 -24.26
CA GLN A 39 -20.40 -8.67 -24.18
C GLN A 39 -21.50 -7.61 -24.14
N PRO A 40 -21.80 -7.01 -22.97
CA PRO A 40 -22.83 -6.00 -22.87
C PRO A 40 -22.45 -4.75 -23.68
N ALA A 41 -23.47 -4.11 -24.26
CA ALA A 41 -23.32 -2.79 -24.86
C ALA A 41 -23.20 -1.75 -23.73
N VAL A 42 -22.19 -0.90 -23.80
CA VAL A 42 -21.94 0.16 -22.83
C VAL A 42 -21.96 1.48 -23.58
N ALA A 43 -22.62 2.50 -23.01
CA ALA A 43 -22.68 3.84 -23.60
C ALA A 43 -21.31 4.50 -23.61
N ASP A 44 -20.97 5.25 -24.65
CA ASP A 44 -19.68 5.92 -24.78
C ASP A 44 -19.37 6.86 -23.60
N GLY A 45 -18.13 6.86 -23.15
CA GLY A 45 -17.65 7.75 -22.09
C GLY A 45 -16.65 7.09 -21.12
N PRO A 46 -16.35 7.73 -19.97
CA PRO A 46 -15.43 7.20 -18.98
C PRO A 46 -15.86 5.81 -18.48
N THR A 47 -14.90 4.95 -18.14
CA THR A 47 -15.22 3.63 -17.57
C THR A 47 -15.81 3.76 -16.16
N ARG A 48 -17.14 3.61 -16.04
CA ARG A 48 -17.87 3.68 -14.77
C ARG A 48 -18.09 2.30 -14.17
N ALA A 49 -18.29 2.26 -12.85
CA ALA A 49 -18.62 1.01 -12.15
C ALA A 49 -19.97 0.44 -12.61
N SER A 50 -20.95 1.31 -12.94
CA SER A 50 -22.22 0.93 -13.55
C SER A 50 -22.10 0.27 -14.92
N ASP A 51 -21.02 0.52 -15.66
CA ASP A 51 -20.76 -0.11 -16.95
C ASP A 51 -20.20 -1.52 -16.75
N LEU A 52 -19.27 -1.64 -15.80
CA LEU A 52 -18.64 -2.89 -15.43
C LEU A 52 -19.64 -3.85 -14.79
N SER A 53 -20.63 -3.36 -14.03
CA SER A 53 -21.68 -4.17 -13.40
C SER A 53 -22.53 -4.95 -14.40
N GLN A 54 -22.55 -4.55 -15.67
CA GLN A 54 -23.24 -5.27 -16.75
C GLN A 54 -22.56 -6.59 -17.12
N PHE A 55 -21.28 -6.78 -16.78
CA PHE A 55 -20.56 -8.03 -16.96
C PHE A 55 -20.92 -9.01 -15.82
N SER A 56 -22.14 -9.55 -15.88
CA SER A 56 -22.80 -10.28 -14.79
C SER A 56 -22.01 -11.48 -14.24
N GLY A 57 -21.38 -12.27 -15.12
CA GLY A 57 -20.59 -13.45 -14.73
C GLY A 57 -19.22 -13.14 -14.13
N THR A 58 -18.71 -11.91 -14.30
CA THR A 58 -17.33 -11.58 -13.94
C THR A 58 -17.27 -10.43 -12.93
N TYR A 59 -17.39 -9.18 -13.36
CA TYR A 59 -17.30 -8.04 -12.47
C TYR A 59 -18.42 -8.03 -11.41
N ALA A 60 -19.67 -8.27 -11.80
CA ALA A 60 -20.78 -8.30 -10.83
C ALA A 60 -20.63 -9.44 -9.82
N GLN A 61 -20.10 -10.59 -10.25
CA GLN A 61 -19.79 -11.71 -9.36
C GLN A 61 -18.71 -11.34 -8.33
N PHE A 62 -17.66 -10.62 -8.74
CA PHE A 62 -16.67 -10.07 -7.81
C PHE A 62 -17.33 -9.13 -6.79
N ALA A 63 -18.15 -8.17 -7.25
CA ALA A 63 -18.80 -7.20 -6.38
C ALA A 63 -19.73 -7.88 -5.36
N ALA A 64 -20.46 -8.91 -5.78
CA ALA A 64 -21.30 -9.72 -4.89
C ALA A 64 -20.49 -10.47 -3.82
N VAL A 65 -19.36 -11.09 -4.20
CA VAL A 65 -18.45 -11.76 -3.25
C VAL A 65 -17.91 -10.76 -2.23
N MET A 66 -17.48 -9.58 -2.67
CA MET A 66 -16.98 -8.54 -1.76
C MET A 66 -18.06 -8.07 -0.78
N SER A 67 -19.29 -7.87 -1.23
CA SER A 67 -20.39 -7.48 -0.34
C SER A 67 -20.72 -8.57 0.70
N ALA A 68 -20.69 -9.84 0.29
CA ALA A 68 -20.85 -10.97 1.21
C ALA A 68 -19.70 -11.02 2.24
N ASP A 69 -18.46 -10.80 1.80
CA ASP A 69 -17.31 -10.75 2.70
C ASP A 69 -17.37 -9.58 3.67
N ILE A 70 -17.74 -8.36 3.24
CA ILE A 70 -17.93 -7.21 4.13
C ILE A 70 -19.02 -7.49 5.15
N THR A 71 -20.13 -8.12 4.75
CA THR A 71 -21.19 -8.54 5.67
C THR A 71 -20.65 -9.50 6.73
N ARG A 72 -19.84 -10.49 6.33
CA ARG A 72 -19.21 -11.44 7.26
C ARG A 72 -18.18 -10.77 8.19
N ILE A 73 -17.37 -9.85 7.65
CA ILE A 73 -16.38 -9.08 8.41
C ILE A 73 -17.09 -8.26 9.48
N THR A 74 -18.06 -7.42 9.08
CA THR A 74 -18.78 -6.54 10.01
C THR A 74 -19.56 -7.30 11.06
N ALA A 75 -20.22 -8.41 10.70
CA ALA A 75 -20.85 -9.30 11.66
C ALA A 75 -19.84 -9.89 12.67
N GLY A 76 -18.66 -10.31 12.21
CA GLY A 76 -17.64 -10.88 13.08
C GLY A 76 -16.84 -9.87 13.91
N LEU A 77 -16.83 -8.58 13.54
CA LEU A 77 -16.32 -7.51 14.39
C LEU A 77 -17.20 -7.36 15.65
N GLY A 78 -18.53 -7.44 15.49
CA GLY A 78 -19.47 -7.38 16.62
C GLY A 78 -19.54 -6.00 17.30
N ILE A 79 -19.21 -4.93 16.57
CA ILE A 79 -19.28 -3.53 17.01
C ILE A 79 -20.14 -2.72 16.04
N ASP A 80 -20.57 -1.53 16.46
CA ASP A 80 -21.27 -0.61 15.57
C ASP A 80 -20.38 -0.09 14.44
N TRP A 81 -20.98 0.05 13.26
CA TRP A 81 -20.33 0.50 12.04
C TRP A 81 -21.30 1.28 11.16
N GLU A 82 -20.76 2.07 10.22
CA GLU A 82 -21.56 2.88 9.30
C GLU A 82 -20.91 3.00 7.92
N LYS A 83 -21.74 3.03 6.89
CA LYS A 83 -21.36 3.30 5.49
C LYS A 83 -21.64 4.76 5.10
N GLU A 84 -22.64 5.39 5.69
CA GLU A 84 -23.05 6.76 5.40
C GLU A 84 -22.31 7.78 6.25
N ILE A 85 -21.42 8.58 5.65
CA ILE A 85 -20.56 9.51 6.40
C ILE A 85 -21.35 10.60 7.14
N LEU A 86 -22.47 11.05 6.59
CA LEU A 86 -23.31 12.09 7.20
C LEU A 86 -24.20 11.55 8.32
N LYS A 87 -24.34 10.24 8.46
CA LYS A 87 -25.16 9.66 9.52
C LYS A 87 -24.43 9.79 10.85
N THR A 88 -24.98 10.64 11.71
CA THR A 88 -24.58 10.79 13.10
C THR A 88 -25.24 9.68 13.92
N TYR A 89 -24.41 8.90 14.65
CA TYR A 89 -24.92 7.91 15.60
C TYR A 89 -25.44 8.60 16.85
N ASP A 90 -26.58 8.14 17.38
CA ASP A 90 -27.02 8.50 18.72
C ASP A 90 -26.00 7.97 19.74
N PRO A 91 -25.29 8.85 20.48
CA PRO A 91 -24.37 8.47 21.54
C PRO A 91 -24.93 7.43 22.51
N LYS A 92 -26.24 7.49 22.81
CA LYS A 92 -26.92 6.61 23.77
C LYS A 92 -27.15 5.19 23.24
N SER A 93 -27.15 5.01 21.92
CA SER A 93 -27.35 3.70 21.29
C SER A 93 -26.04 3.04 20.85
N ALA A 94 -24.91 3.77 20.89
CA ALA A 94 -23.63 3.27 20.42
C ALA A 94 -23.10 2.15 21.33
N LYS A 95 -22.92 0.95 20.76
CA LYS A 95 -22.24 -0.18 21.40
C LYS A 95 -20.81 -0.26 20.88
N THR A 96 -19.86 0.03 21.75
CA THR A 96 -18.44 -0.28 21.54
C THR A 96 -18.11 -1.66 22.11
N ASP A 97 -16.88 -2.17 21.89
CA ASP A 97 -16.41 -3.41 22.52
C ASP A 97 -16.60 -3.37 24.05
N ALA A 98 -16.48 -2.18 24.66
CA ALA A 98 -16.62 -1.97 26.09
C ALA A 98 -18.04 -1.59 26.54
N GLY A 99 -19.03 -1.57 25.63
CA GLY A 99 -20.41 -1.14 25.93
C GLY A 99 -20.52 0.31 26.41
N LYS A 100 -19.51 1.15 26.13
CA LYS A 100 -19.45 2.54 26.59
C LYS A 100 -20.23 3.45 25.65
N THR A 101 -21.00 4.38 26.22
CA THR A 101 -21.62 5.49 25.48
C THR A 101 -20.52 6.35 24.85
N LEU A 102 -20.46 6.36 23.52
CA LEU A 102 -19.54 7.21 22.78
C LEU A 102 -19.93 8.67 22.98
N ARG A 103 -19.08 9.45 23.64
CA ARG A 103 -19.24 10.90 23.60
C ARG A 103 -18.73 11.37 22.24
N LEU A 104 -19.65 11.80 21.37
CA LEU A 104 -19.50 12.64 20.15
C LEU A 104 -19.85 11.96 18.80
N ASN A 105 -20.87 12.51 18.15
CA ASN A 105 -21.05 12.73 16.70
C ASN A 105 -20.52 11.67 15.70
N GLY A 106 -20.89 10.39 15.84
CA GLY A 106 -20.65 9.40 14.78
C GLY A 106 -19.28 8.71 14.78
N ASN A 107 -18.61 8.62 15.93
CA ASN A 107 -17.33 7.89 16.11
C ASN A 107 -17.48 6.36 16.07
N VAL A 108 -18.05 5.81 15.00
CA VAL A 108 -18.13 4.35 14.75
C VAL A 108 -17.10 3.91 13.71
N ALA A 109 -16.92 2.59 13.54
CA ALA A 109 -16.13 2.07 12.44
C ALA A 109 -16.77 2.47 11.09
N ARG A 110 -15.97 2.95 10.14
CA ARG A 110 -16.42 3.32 8.79
C ARG A 110 -16.18 2.16 7.85
N VAL A 111 -17.24 1.71 7.19
CA VAL A 111 -17.21 0.53 6.30
C VAL A 111 -17.32 0.99 4.85
N PHE A 112 -16.60 0.30 3.96
CA PHE A 112 -16.67 0.58 2.53
C PHE A 112 -18.12 0.42 2.03
N ASN A 113 -18.60 1.43 1.30
CA ASN A 113 -19.94 1.40 0.71
C ASN A 113 -19.87 0.72 -0.67
N GLU A 114 -20.28 -0.55 -0.73
CA GLU A 114 -20.17 -1.40 -1.92
C GLU A 114 -21.02 -0.90 -3.09
N ARG A 115 -21.98 0.01 -2.86
CA ARG A 115 -22.74 0.68 -3.93
C ARG A 115 -21.82 1.41 -4.91
N TRP A 116 -20.62 1.82 -4.49
CA TRP A 116 -19.60 2.37 -5.38
C TRP A 116 -19.27 1.44 -6.56
N LEU A 117 -19.37 0.12 -6.37
CA LEU A 117 -19.09 -0.88 -7.41
C LEU A 117 -20.23 -1.03 -8.43
N GLY A 118 -21.40 -0.44 -8.19
CA GLY A 118 -22.50 -0.43 -9.16
C GLY A 118 -22.87 0.97 -9.65
N SER A 119 -22.27 2.01 -9.07
CA SER A 119 -22.73 3.39 -9.25
C SER A 119 -22.16 4.03 -10.52
N SER A 120 -22.94 4.96 -11.08
CA SER A 120 -22.46 5.86 -12.14
C SER A 120 -21.49 6.92 -11.64
N ASP A 121 -21.39 7.14 -10.32
CA ASP A 121 -20.45 8.11 -9.73
C ASP A 121 -19.03 7.55 -9.61
N GLY A 122 -18.90 6.22 -9.50
CA GLY A 122 -17.62 5.52 -9.39
C GLY A 122 -17.00 5.28 -10.76
N LEU A 123 -15.69 5.49 -10.87
CA LEU A 123 -14.91 5.23 -12.08
C LEU A 123 -13.56 4.56 -11.75
N PHE A 124 -13.06 3.74 -12.68
CA PHE A 124 -11.78 3.05 -12.51
C PHE A 124 -10.72 3.65 -13.43
N LEU A 125 -9.69 4.23 -12.83
CA LEU A 125 -8.59 4.89 -13.54
C LEU A 125 -7.36 4.00 -13.55
N LEU A 126 -6.78 3.80 -14.74
CA LEU A 126 -5.49 3.14 -14.90
C LEU A 126 -4.43 3.97 -14.16
N SER A 127 -3.95 3.38 -13.07
CA SER A 127 -2.91 3.92 -12.20
C SER A 127 -1.53 3.62 -12.76
N GLY A 128 -1.39 2.52 -13.50
CA GLY A 128 -0.16 2.20 -14.21
C GLY A 128 -0.11 0.78 -14.76
N VAL A 129 0.94 0.54 -15.55
CA VAL A 129 1.23 -0.73 -16.21
C VAL A 129 2.56 -1.26 -15.69
N VAL A 130 2.57 -2.48 -15.15
CA VAL A 130 3.76 -3.06 -14.50
C VAL A 130 4.22 -4.30 -15.26
N ASN A 131 5.47 -4.26 -15.71
CA ASN A 131 6.17 -5.42 -16.23
C ASN A 131 6.66 -6.28 -15.05
N ARG A 132 6.17 -7.50 -14.97
CA ARG A 132 6.53 -8.50 -13.97
C ARG A 132 7.13 -9.72 -14.65
N MET A 133 8.02 -9.51 -15.63
CA MET A 133 8.80 -10.58 -16.26
C MET A 133 9.54 -11.45 -15.23
N ASP A 134 9.95 -10.86 -14.11
CA ASP A 134 10.55 -11.56 -12.97
C ASP A 134 9.65 -12.69 -12.40
N ARG A 135 8.35 -12.71 -12.72
CA ARG A 135 7.44 -13.79 -12.33
C ARG A 135 7.69 -15.11 -13.05
N ARG A 136 8.51 -15.12 -14.11
CA ARG A 136 8.99 -16.36 -14.74
C ARG A 136 9.74 -17.27 -13.76
N ASP A 137 10.34 -16.70 -12.70
CA ASP A 137 11.04 -17.47 -11.67
C ASP A 137 10.09 -18.39 -10.87
N PHE A 138 8.78 -18.12 -10.90
CA PHE A 138 7.76 -18.96 -10.26
C PHE A 138 7.05 -19.91 -11.23
N ASN A 139 7.17 -19.66 -12.53
CA ASN A 139 6.58 -20.48 -13.57
C ASN A 139 7.35 -20.25 -14.88
N SER A 140 8.22 -21.19 -15.22
CA SER A 140 9.07 -21.11 -16.42
C SER A 140 8.30 -21.35 -17.73
N ALA A 141 7.04 -21.79 -17.69
CA ALA A 141 6.22 -22.00 -18.89
C ALA A 141 5.71 -20.70 -19.54
N HIS A 142 5.97 -19.55 -18.91
CA HIS A 142 5.54 -18.24 -19.37
C HIS A 142 6.66 -17.22 -19.25
N CYS A 143 6.57 -16.16 -20.05
CA CYS A 143 7.53 -15.05 -20.00
C CYS A 143 7.17 -13.97 -18.97
N GLY A 144 6.79 -14.45 -17.79
CA GLY A 144 6.35 -13.67 -16.65
C GLY A 144 4.98 -13.03 -16.85
N GLU A 145 4.74 -11.94 -16.12
CA GLU A 145 3.42 -11.31 -16.02
C GLU A 145 3.43 -9.86 -16.51
N LEU A 146 2.27 -9.41 -16.99
CA LEU A 146 1.92 -8.03 -17.23
C LEU A 146 0.74 -7.66 -16.34
N ARG A 147 0.79 -6.50 -15.70
CA ARG A 147 -0.22 -6.07 -14.74
C ARG A 147 -0.76 -4.69 -15.08
N PHE A 148 -2.07 -4.58 -15.21
CA PHE A 148 -2.78 -3.31 -15.35
C PHE A 148 -3.47 -3.00 -14.03
N ILE A 149 -3.00 -1.95 -13.35
CA ILE A 149 -3.52 -1.58 -12.03
C ILE A 149 -4.46 -0.40 -12.20
N TYR A 150 -5.70 -0.58 -11.77
CA TYR A 150 -6.74 0.45 -11.72
C TYR A 150 -7.02 0.84 -10.29
N ARG A 151 -7.41 2.09 -10.07
CA ARG A 151 -7.85 2.59 -8.77
C ARG A 151 -9.22 3.21 -8.90
N LEU A 152 -10.09 2.88 -7.94
CA LEU A 152 -11.41 3.48 -7.86
C LEU A 152 -11.27 4.96 -7.51
N GLY A 153 -11.97 5.81 -8.26
CA GLY A 153 -12.20 7.20 -7.94
C GLY A 153 -13.65 7.58 -8.19
N TYR A 154 -13.98 8.84 -7.93
CA TYR A 154 -15.32 9.36 -8.17
C TYR A 154 -15.31 10.80 -8.65
N GLU A 155 -16.39 11.16 -9.37
CA GLU A 155 -16.81 12.52 -9.63
C GLU A 155 -18.29 12.63 -9.27
N VAL A 156 -18.60 13.45 -8.26
CA VAL A 156 -19.96 13.69 -7.77
C VAL A 156 -20.26 15.17 -7.84
N ARG A 157 -21.41 15.54 -8.41
CA ARG A 157 -21.90 16.92 -8.42
C ARG A 157 -23.06 17.08 -7.46
N MET A 158 -22.90 17.94 -6.46
CA MET A 158 -23.90 18.21 -5.43
C MET A 158 -23.95 19.70 -5.16
N ASN A 159 -25.15 20.27 -5.11
CA ASN A 159 -25.38 21.69 -4.79
C ASN A 159 -24.53 22.66 -5.65
N GLY A 160 -24.38 22.38 -6.95
CA GLY A 160 -23.58 23.20 -7.87
C GLY A 160 -22.06 23.06 -7.73
N LYS A 161 -21.57 22.17 -6.86
CA LYS A 161 -20.15 21.91 -6.62
C LYS A 161 -19.74 20.51 -7.07
N THR A 162 -18.53 20.39 -7.62
CA THR A 162 -17.88 19.11 -7.94
C THR A 162 -17.07 18.62 -6.75
N TYR A 163 -17.30 17.38 -6.36
CA TYR A 163 -16.50 16.61 -5.42
C TYR A 163 -15.83 15.48 -6.17
N ALA A 164 -14.51 15.32 -6.00
CA ALA A 164 -13.76 14.24 -6.62
C ALA A 164 -12.64 13.76 -5.71
N SER A 165 -12.37 12.46 -5.75
CA SER A 165 -11.23 11.87 -5.06
C SER A 165 -10.94 10.48 -5.60
N ARG A 166 -9.86 9.87 -5.10
CA ARG A 166 -9.61 8.43 -5.20
C ARG A 166 -10.05 7.77 -3.91
N MET A 167 -10.31 6.48 -4.01
CA MET A 167 -10.58 5.62 -2.87
C MET A 167 -9.41 4.66 -2.65
N PRO A 168 -9.24 4.16 -1.41
CA PRO A 168 -8.28 3.11 -1.08
C PRO A 168 -8.78 1.74 -1.59
N PHE A 169 -8.91 1.61 -2.92
CA PHE A 169 -9.42 0.42 -3.59
C PHE A 169 -8.72 0.27 -4.95
N THR A 170 -8.05 -0.86 -5.17
CA THR A 170 -7.36 -1.16 -6.44
C THR A 170 -7.80 -2.50 -7.04
N VAL A 171 -7.85 -2.52 -8.37
CA VAL A 171 -8.03 -3.72 -9.19
C VAL A 171 -6.74 -3.94 -9.98
N ASN A 172 -6.15 -5.11 -9.87
CA ASN A 172 -5.00 -5.50 -10.67
C ASN A 172 -5.41 -6.61 -11.65
N MET A 173 -5.43 -6.29 -12.94
CA MET A 173 -5.68 -7.26 -14.01
C MET A 173 -4.36 -7.90 -14.43
N VAL A 174 -4.21 -9.20 -14.18
CA VAL A 174 -2.96 -9.93 -14.42
C VAL A 174 -3.07 -10.74 -15.70
N PHE A 175 -2.12 -10.53 -16.58
CA PHE A 175 -1.90 -11.30 -17.79
C PHE A 175 -0.54 -11.99 -17.72
N SER A 176 -0.39 -13.11 -18.41
CA SER A 176 0.88 -13.79 -18.63
C SER A 176 1.27 -13.67 -20.09
N TYR A 177 2.58 -13.52 -20.34
CA TYR A 177 3.12 -13.67 -21.68
C TYR A 177 3.27 -15.15 -22.01
N ALA A 178 2.82 -15.56 -23.19
CA ALA A 178 3.17 -16.87 -23.72
C ALA A 178 4.71 -17.03 -23.78
N ASP A 179 5.18 -18.28 -23.69
CA ASP A 179 6.59 -18.57 -23.98
C ASP A 179 6.93 -18.15 -25.41
N ASP A 180 8.07 -17.51 -25.59
CA ASP A 180 8.56 -17.08 -26.90
C ASP A 180 9.53 -18.08 -27.55
N GLY A 181 9.78 -19.22 -26.88
CA GLY A 181 10.71 -20.27 -27.34
C GLY A 181 12.17 -19.82 -27.34
N ARG A 182 12.46 -18.64 -26.80
CA ARG A 182 13.79 -18.00 -26.75
C ARG A 182 14.12 -17.53 -25.36
N ASN A 183 13.67 -18.29 -24.36
CA ASN A 183 13.96 -18.01 -22.95
C ASN A 183 13.52 -16.59 -22.55
N CYS A 184 12.44 -16.09 -23.15
CA CYS A 184 11.83 -14.78 -22.93
C CYS A 184 12.61 -13.57 -23.47
N GLN A 185 13.64 -13.82 -24.28
CA GLN A 185 14.48 -12.76 -24.85
C GLN A 185 13.69 -11.82 -25.77
N ASN A 186 12.78 -12.35 -26.58
CA ASN A 186 11.98 -11.54 -27.50
C ASN A 186 11.01 -10.66 -26.71
N VAL A 187 10.29 -11.26 -25.74
CA VAL A 187 9.36 -10.52 -24.87
C VAL A 187 10.11 -9.43 -24.10
N ALA A 188 11.29 -9.72 -23.56
CA ALA A 188 12.09 -8.75 -22.81
C ALA A 188 12.52 -7.56 -23.70
N SER A 189 12.84 -7.83 -24.96
CA SER A 189 13.27 -6.80 -25.91
C SER A 189 12.15 -5.82 -26.28
N LEU A 190 10.87 -6.24 -26.24
CA LEU A 190 9.72 -5.36 -26.46
C LEU A 190 9.63 -4.23 -25.42
N TRP A 191 10.20 -4.42 -24.24
CA TRP A 191 10.20 -3.44 -23.15
C TRP A 191 11.31 -2.39 -23.28
N ARG A 192 12.07 -2.39 -24.37
CA ARG A 192 12.96 -1.28 -24.74
C ARG A 192 12.18 -0.19 -25.48
N VAL A 193 11.34 0.52 -24.73
CA VAL A 193 10.47 1.59 -25.27
C VAL A 193 11.21 2.91 -25.23
N ALA A 194 11.50 3.49 -26.40
CA ALA A 194 12.15 4.79 -26.52
C ALA A 194 11.16 5.95 -26.28
N GLY A 195 11.68 7.07 -25.77
CA GLY A 195 10.95 8.33 -25.70
C GLY A 195 9.72 8.37 -24.77
N ILE A 196 9.61 7.43 -23.82
CA ILE A 196 8.44 7.33 -22.92
C ILE A 196 8.16 8.60 -22.11
N ASP A 197 9.19 9.40 -21.82
CA ASP A 197 9.10 10.65 -21.05
C ASP A 197 9.21 11.92 -21.91
N THR A 198 9.50 11.79 -23.22
CA THR A 198 9.86 12.94 -24.09
C THR A 198 9.00 13.07 -25.33
N ASP A 199 8.53 11.96 -25.88
CA ASP A 199 7.76 11.95 -27.13
C ASP A 199 6.28 12.20 -26.86
N ASP A 200 5.52 12.45 -27.94
CA ASP A 200 4.06 12.57 -27.86
C ASP A 200 3.42 11.31 -27.23
N PRO A 201 2.56 11.45 -26.20
CA PRO A 201 1.94 10.32 -25.51
C PRO A 201 1.15 9.38 -26.43
N ALA A 202 0.49 9.86 -27.48
CA ALA A 202 -0.25 9.02 -28.41
C ALA A 202 0.68 8.17 -29.29
N VAL A 203 1.82 8.73 -29.72
CA VAL A 203 2.85 7.99 -30.45
C VAL A 203 3.48 6.91 -29.57
N VAL A 204 3.76 7.23 -28.30
CA VAL A 204 4.24 6.24 -27.33
C VAL A 204 3.19 5.14 -27.10
N ALA A 205 1.92 5.51 -26.93
CA ALA A 205 0.82 4.56 -26.73
C ALA A 205 0.69 3.57 -27.90
N GLN A 206 0.76 4.04 -29.15
CA GLN A 206 0.72 3.16 -30.32
C GLN A 206 1.90 2.17 -30.35
N ARG A 207 3.13 2.62 -30.07
CA ARG A 207 4.31 1.75 -29.97
C ARG A 207 4.14 0.68 -28.89
N LEU A 208 3.55 1.05 -27.75
CA LEU A 208 3.28 0.11 -26.67
C LEU A 208 2.25 -0.96 -27.08
N LEU A 209 1.15 -0.55 -27.72
CA LEU A 209 0.07 -1.43 -28.16
C LEU A 209 0.49 -2.38 -29.31
N GLN A 210 1.45 -1.97 -30.14
CA GLN A 210 2.06 -2.83 -31.17
C GLN A 210 3.21 -3.69 -30.64
N GLY A 211 3.70 -3.40 -29.44
CA GLY A 211 4.85 -4.05 -28.83
C GLY A 211 4.47 -4.83 -27.55
N PRO A 212 4.95 -4.40 -26.37
CA PRO A 212 4.78 -5.18 -25.14
C PRO A 212 3.32 -5.31 -24.66
N LEU A 213 2.40 -4.46 -25.14
CA LEU A 213 0.98 -4.48 -24.77
C LEU A 213 0.08 -5.11 -25.85
N ASP A 214 0.67 -5.77 -26.85
CA ASP A 214 -0.06 -6.52 -27.86
C ASP A 214 -0.80 -7.71 -27.23
N PHE A 215 -2.13 -7.60 -27.19
CA PHE A 215 -3.01 -8.60 -26.57
C PHE A 215 -3.01 -9.96 -27.25
N SER A 216 -2.53 -10.08 -28.50
CA SER A 216 -2.38 -11.39 -29.14
C SER A 216 -1.34 -12.28 -28.43
N ARG A 217 -0.48 -11.69 -27.60
CA ARG A 217 0.59 -12.35 -26.83
C ARG A 217 0.24 -12.56 -25.36
N LEU A 218 -0.89 -12.01 -24.93
CA LEU A 218 -1.29 -11.94 -23.52
C LEU A 218 -2.40 -12.94 -23.23
N ILE A 219 -2.21 -13.71 -22.17
CA ILE A 219 -3.21 -14.65 -21.66
C ILE A 219 -3.72 -14.10 -20.33
N PHE A 220 -5.02 -13.87 -20.21
CA PHE A 220 -5.60 -13.46 -18.94
C PHE A 220 -5.38 -14.56 -17.89
N LYS A 221 -4.81 -14.17 -16.73
CA LYS A 221 -4.51 -15.08 -15.63
C LYS A 221 -5.55 -14.94 -14.52
N GLN A 222 -5.66 -13.75 -13.95
CA GLN A 222 -6.51 -13.48 -12.78
C GLN A 222 -6.74 -11.99 -12.56
N MET A 223 -7.72 -11.67 -11.73
CA MET A 223 -7.96 -10.33 -11.18
C MET A 223 -7.66 -10.34 -9.68
N GLU A 224 -6.83 -9.41 -9.21
CA GLU A 224 -6.46 -9.28 -7.79
C GLU A 224 -7.02 -7.98 -7.23
N ILE A 225 -7.63 -8.02 -6.04
CA ILE A 225 -8.20 -6.84 -5.38
C ILE A 225 -7.45 -6.57 -4.08
N ASN A 226 -7.16 -5.29 -3.83
CA ASN A 226 -6.77 -4.77 -2.53
C ASN A 226 -7.65 -3.58 -2.18
N ALA A 227 -8.37 -3.65 -1.06
CA ALA A 227 -9.29 -2.61 -0.64
C ALA A 227 -9.22 -2.38 0.87
N GLN A 228 -9.19 -1.12 1.30
CA GLN A 228 -9.58 -0.79 2.67
C GLN A 228 -11.08 -1.02 2.79
N VAL A 229 -11.50 -1.85 3.75
CA VAL A 229 -12.92 -2.23 3.92
C VAL A 229 -13.51 -1.73 5.24
N VAL A 230 -12.66 -1.50 6.25
CA VAL A 230 -13.06 -0.90 7.52
C VAL A 230 -11.99 0.08 7.97
N ARG A 231 -12.40 1.21 8.51
CA ARG A 231 -11.52 2.22 9.10
C ARG A 231 -12.03 2.62 10.48
N PHE A 232 -11.12 2.78 11.42
CA PHE A 232 -11.41 3.22 12.78
C PHE A 232 -10.89 4.67 12.94
N PRO A 233 -11.74 5.65 13.30
CA PRO A 233 -11.29 7.00 13.58
C PRO A 233 -10.29 7.05 14.74
N SER A 234 -9.34 7.99 14.74
CA SER A 234 -8.34 8.12 15.82
C SER A 234 -9.00 8.34 17.19
N ASP A 235 -10.11 9.07 17.24
CA ASP A 235 -10.84 9.32 18.48
C ASP A 235 -11.47 8.05 19.03
N LEU A 236 -12.02 7.19 18.15
CA LEU A 236 -12.51 5.87 18.53
C LEU A 236 -11.38 5.00 19.08
N GLU A 237 -10.21 5.00 18.42
CA GLU A 237 -9.02 4.28 18.91
C GLU A 237 -8.57 4.73 20.31
N ASN A 238 -8.75 6.02 20.64
CA ASN A 238 -8.42 6.53 21.96
C ASN A 238 -9.48 6.16 23.01
N MET A 239 -10.77 6.33 22.69
CA MET A 239 -11.87 6.04 23.60
C MET A 239 -11.90 4.56 23.99
N GLU A 240 -11.60 3.69 23.02
CA GLU A 240 -11.48 2.26 23.24
C GLU A 240 -10.12 1.84 23.78
N ASN A 241 -9.22 2.78 24.08
CA ASN A 241 -7.88 2.53 24.63
C ASN A 241 -7.06 1.52 23.81
N ARG A 242 -7.14 1.62 22.48
CA ARG A 242 -6.35 0.83 21.51
C ARG A 242 -5.11 1.57 21.05
N LYS A 243 -5.25 2.88 20.81
CA LYS A 243 -4.15 3.83 20.51
C LYS A 243 -3.37 3.55 19.22
N PHE A 244 -3.99 2.99 18.17
CA PHE A 244 -3.35 2.79 16.86
C PHE A 244 -3.45 3.97 15.88
N ALA A 245 -3.73 5.19 16.37
CA ALA A 245 -3.77 6.41 15.56
C ALA A 245 -4.67 6.33 14.29
N GLY A 246 -5.74 5.54 14.36
CA GLY A 246 -6.71 5.39 13.28
C GLY A 246 -6.45 4.20 12.34
N GLN A 247 -6.41 2.99 12.91
CA GLN A 247 -6.19 1.74 12.18
C GLN A 247 -7.26 1.47 11.09
N ALA A 248 -6.92 0.58 10.17
CA ALA A 248 -7.81 0.12 9.12
C ALA A 248 -7.63 -1.37 8.84
N ILE A 249 -8.68 -1.98 8.30
CA ILE A 249 -8.72 -3.36 7.81
C ILE A 249 -8.70 -3.31 6.28
N TYR A 250 -7.77 -4.07 5.71
CA TYR A 250 -7.63 -4.25 4.28
C TYR A 250 -8.06 -5.66 3.91
N TRP A 251 -8.81 -5.77 2.83
CA TRP A 251 -9.32 -7.01 2.27
C TRP A 251 -8.59 -7.29 0.95
N MET A 252 -8.05 -8.49 0.86
CA MET A 252 -7.38 -8.99 -0.34
C MET A 252 -8.02 -10.29 -0.81
N ARG A 253 -8.34 -10.34 -2.10
CA ARG A 253 -9.01 -11.47 -2.77
C ARG A 253 -8.54 -11.57 -4.21
N ILE A 254 -8.39 -12.78 -4.72
CA ILE A 254 -8.04 -13.04 -6.12
C ILE A 254 -9.17 -13.81 -6.77
N PHE A 255 -9.48 -13.46 -8.02
CA PHE A 255 -10.50 -14.08 -8.83
C PHE A 255 -9.87 -14.67 -10.10
N ALA A 256 -10.11 -15.95 -10.34
CA ALA A 256 -9.81 -16.60 -11.59
C ALA A 256 -11.09 -16.77 -12.40
N LEU A 257 -10.97 -16.79 -13.73
CA LEU A 257 -12.10 -17.15 -14.58
C LEU A 257 -12.21 -18.68 -14.65
N ARG A 258 -13.32 -19.23 -14.15
CA ARG A 258 -13.65 -20.66 -14.18
C ARG A 258 -15.11 -20.83 -14.61
N ASP A 259 -15.34 -21.68 -15.61
CA ASP A 259 -16.68 -21.93 -16.18
C ASP A 259 -17.40 -20.64 -16.60
N GLY A 260 -16.66 -19.71 -17.21
CA GLY A 260 -17.18 -18.43 -17.66
C GLY A 260 -17.52 -17.43 -16.55
N LYS A 261 -17.15 -17.70 -15.29
CA LYS A 261 -17.41 -16.83 -14.14
C LYS A 261 -16.15 -16.49 -13.36
N PHE A 262 -16.10 -15.28 -12.79
CA PHE A 262 -15.05 -14.95 -11.83
C PHE A 262 -15.35 -15.63 -10.50
N GLN A 263 -14.48 -16.53 -10.10
CA GLN A 263 -14.58 -17.27 -8.85
C GLN A 263 -13.35 -16.98 -7.99
N PRO A 264 -13.51 -16.85 -6.66
CA PRO A 264 -12.36 -16.74 -5.78
C PRO A 264 -11.37 -17.90 -5.96
N THR A 265 -10.08 -17.57 -5.90
CA THR A 265 -8.99 -18.54 -5.96
C THR A 265 -7.99 -18.28 -4.84
N ARG A 266 -7.03 -19.19 -4.66
CA ARG A 266 -6.03 -19.10 -3.58
C ARG A 266 -5.10 -17.90 -3.71
N LEU A 267 -4.69 -17.41 -2.55
CA LEU A 267 -3.72 -16.33 -2.38
C LEU A 267 -2.32 -16.93 -2.28
N GLU A 268 -1.49 -16.64 -3.28
CA GLU A 268 -0.12 -17.16 -3.34
C GLU A 268 0.62 -16.93 -2.01
N ASN A 269 1.23 -18.00 -1.50
CA ASN A 269 2.07 -17.99 -0.28
C ASN A 269 1.37 -17.43 0.97
N THR A 270 0.05 -17.47 1.00
CA THR A 270 -0.74 -17.00 2.14
C THR A 270 -1.38 -18.20 2.83
N PRO A 271 -0.90 -18.63 4.01
CA PRO A 271 -1.35 -19.88 4.60
C PRO A 271 -2.75 -19.73 5.20
N ASP A 272 -3.59 -20.75 5.01
CA ASP A 272 -4.85 -20.92 5.72
C ASP A 272 -4.56 -21.39 7.14
N VAL A 273 -4.23 -20.43 8.01
CA VAL A 273 -3.82 -20.67 9.40
C VAL A 273 -4.80 -21.57 10.12
N GLN A 274 -6.10 -21.35 9.95
CA GLN A 274 -7.10 -22.16 10.67
C GLN A 274 -7.19 -23.58 10.15
N ALA A 275 -7.20 -23.78 8.83
CA ALA A 275 -7.24 -25.12 8.26
C ALA A 275 -5.98 -25.90 8.63
N ILE A 276 -4.81 -25.25 8.59
CA ILE A 276 -3.54 -25.86 8.99
C ILE A 276 -3.57 -26.23 10.47
N LEU A 277 -3.95 -25.31 11.36
CA LEU A 277 -3.95 -25.60 12.81
C LEU A 277 -4.94 -26.70 13.23
N LYS A 278 -6.02 -26.91 12.47
CA LYS A 278 -7.03 -27.95 12.76
C LYS A 278 -6.69 -29.32 12.18
N ASP A 279 -5.78 -29.41 11.22
CA ASP A 279 -5.51 -30.64 10.47
C ASP A 279 -4.02 -31.04 10.58
N PRO A 280 -3.70 -32.08 11.39
CA PRO A 280 -2.33 -32.57 11.53
C PRO A 280 -1.66 -32.96 10.21
N ALA A 281 -2.42 -33.44 9.21
CA ALA A 281 -1.88 -33.76 7.90
C ALA A 281 -1.42 -32.50 7.16
N LYS A 282 -2.19 -31.40 7.25
CA LYS A 282 -1.78 -30.10 6.70
C LYS A 282 -0.59 -29.50 7.46
N GLN A 283 -0.53 -29.63 8.78
CA GLN A 283 0.64 -29.20 9.56
C GLN A 283 1.89 -29.94 9.10
N LYS A 284 1.80 -31.27 8.97
CA LYS A 284 2.90 -32.09 8.48
C LYS A 284 3.28 -31.70 7.04
N GLN A 285 2.30 -31.54 6.15
CA GLN A 285 2.52 -31.12 4.77
C GLN A 285 3.27 -29.78 4.70
N LEU A 286 2.89 -28.80 5.53
CA LEU A 286 3.61 -27.52 5.60
C LEU A 286 5.05 -27.71 6.09
N GLN A 287 5.26 -28.46 7.17
CA GLN A 287 6.59 -28.70 7.72
C GLN A 287 7.51 -29.43 6.73
N ASP A 288 7.02 -30.49 6.09
CA ASP A 288 7.76 -31.24 5.08
C ASP A 288 8.11 -30.34 3.89
N TYR A 289 7.17 -29.51 3.42
CA TYR A 289 7.42 -28.55 2.35
C TYR A 289 8.52 -27.55 2.72
N LEU A 290 8.42 -26.93 3.89
CA LEU A 290 9.39 -25.92 4.34
C LEU A 290 10.80 -26.51 4.47
N ALA A 291 10.92 -27.73 5.00
CA ALA A 291 12.21 -28.41 5.10
C ALA A 291 12.79 -28.77 3.71
N GLY A 292 11.95 -29.15 2.75
CA GLY A 292 12.38 -29.52 1.40
C GLY A 292 12.70 -28.35 0.47
N HIS A 293 12.30 -27.12 0.80
CA HIS A 293 12.39 -25.96 -0.11
C HIS A 293 13.12 -24.74 0.48
N ILE A 294 14.06 -24.96 1.42
CA ILE A 294 14.78 -23.86 2.08
C ILE A 294 15.54 -22.98 1.08
N ALA A 295 16.10 -23.55 0.01
CA ALA A 295 16.82 -22.79 -1.00
C ALA A 295 15.89 -21.84 -1.79
N GLU A 296 14.69 -22.29 -2.17
CA GLU A 296 13.69 -21.47 -2.85
C GLU A 296 13.12 -20.40 -1.91
N ILE A 297 12.91 -20.74 -0.64
CA ILE A 297 12.45 -19.79 0.39
C ILE A 297 13.51 -18.71 0.61
N ASP A 298 14.77 -19.10 0.76
CA ASP A 298 15.91 -18.20 0.86
C ASP A 298 15.99 -17.27 -0.36
N ASN A 299 15.85 -17.83 -1.58
CA ASN A 299 15.85 -17.05 -2.81
C ASN A 299 14.59 -16.16 -2.99
N GLY A 300 13.50 -16.50 -2.29
CA GLY A 300 12.20 -15.81 -2.32
C GLY A 300 11.31 -16.23 -3.49
N THR A 301 11.63 -17.34 -4.15
CA THR A 301 10.98 -17.84 -5.36
C THR A 301 10.30 -19.18 -5.09
N PHE A 302 9.52 -19.26 -4.01
CA PHE A 302 8.80 -20.47 -3.59
C PHE A 302 7.29 -20.30 -3.75
N ARG A 303 6.56 -21.41 -3.76
CA ARG A 303 5.10 -21.48 -3.77
C ARG A 303 4.63 -22.62 -2.90
N ILE A 304 4.03 -22.30 -1.75
CA ILE A 304 3.48 -23.35 -0.87
C ILE A 304 2.37 -24.13 -1.60
N PRO A 305 2.11 -25.39 -1.22
CA PRO A 305 1.01 -26.17 -1.80
C PRO A 305 -0.35 -25.45 -1.72
N GLU A 306 -1.11 -25.47 -2.81
CA GLU A 306 -2.43 -24.81 -2.92
C GLU A 306 -3.42 -25.29 -1.83
N SER A 307 -3.29 -26.54 -1.37
CA SER A 307 -4.09 -27.14 -0.29
C SER A 307 -3.90 -26.45 1.08
N LEU A 308 -2.82 -25.70 1.23
CA LEU A 308 -2.45 -24.96 2.44
C LEU A 308 -2.76 -23.47 2.32
N GLU A 309 -3.16 -22.97 1.16
CA GLU A 309 -3.37 -21.55 0.92
C GLU A 309 -4.77 -21.09 1.34
N ALA A 310 -4.85 -19.90 1.93
CA ALA A 310 -6.10 -19.18 2.13
C ALA A 310 -6.59 -18.62 0.79
N ASP A 311 -7.88 -18.36 0.68
CA ASP A 311 -8.45 -17.64 -0.47
C ASP A 311 -8.76 -16.17 -0.14
N ILE A 312 -8.78 -15.78 1.14
CA ILE A 312 -9.02 -14.41 1.65
C ILE A 312 -7.93 -14.03 2.65
N ALA A 313 -7.48 -12.79 2.58
CA ALA A 313 -6.58 -12.21 3.55
C ALA A 313 -7.15 -10.89 4.08
N LEU A 314 -7.10 -10.75 5.40
CA LEU A 314 -7.32 -9.47 6.07
C LEU A 314 -5.99 -8.96 6.61
N SER A 315 -5.69 -7.69 6.35
CA SER A 315 -4.49 -7.05 6.89
C SER A 315 -4.86 -5.83 7.71
N PHE A 316 -4.06 -5.53 8.73
CA PHE A 316 -4.33 -4.46 9.68
C PHE A 316 -3.21 -3.43 9.70
N SER A 317 -3.53 -2.16 9.47
CA SER A 317 -2.70 -1.04 9.93
C SER A 317 -3.07 -0.72 11.39
N THR A 318 -2.41 0.14 12.13
CA THR A 318 -1.13 0.83 11.93
C THR A 318 0.00 -0.02 12.54
N ALA A 319 1.27 0.26 12.22
CA ALA A 319 2.41 -0.56 12.65
C ALA A 319 2.26 -2.02 12.20
N GLY A 320 1.71 -2.22 11.00
CA GLY A 320 1.24 -3.50 10.51
C GLY A 320 2.32 -4.58 10.46
N SER A 321 3.57 -4.20 10.18
CA SER A 321 4.74 -5.08 10.16
C SER A 321 5.00 -5.80 11.50
N ALA A 322 4.58 -5.19 12.62
CA ALA A 322 4.75 -5.71 13.98
C ALA A 322 3.49 -6.38 14.56
N ARG A 323 2.38 -6.44 13.80
CA ARG A 323 1.12 -7.03 14.27
C ARG A 323 1.05 -8.51 13.94
N MET A 324 0.63 -9.32 14.91
CA MET A 324 0.47 -10.76 14.73
C MET A 324 -0.54 -11.09 13.61
N ALA A 325 -1.58 -10.27 13.48
CA ALA A 325 -2.59 -10.39 12.42
C ALA A 325 -2.02 -10.39 10.99
N ASN A 326 -0.84 -9.80 10.78
CA ASN A 326 -0.17 -9.72 9.48
C ASN A 326 0.98 -10.73 9.31
N ARG A 327 1.17 -11.61 10.30
CA ARG A 327 2.27 -12.57 10.36
C ARG A 327 1.71 -13.99 10.46
N PRO A 328 1.02 -14.49 9.41
CA PRO A 328 0.27 -15.73 9.50
C PRO A 328 1.16 -16.98 9.67
N PHE A 329 2.44 -16.96 9.25
CA PHE A 329 3.34 -18.09 9.43
C PHE A 329 3.87 -18.22 10.86
N ASP A 330 4.00 -17.12 11.61
CA ASP A 330 4.32 -17.17 13.05
C ASP A 330 3.21 -17.92 13.82
N LEU A 331 1.97 -17.89 13.32
CA LEU A 331 0.85 -18.67 13.87
C LEU A 331 0.84 -20.13 13.37
N ALA A 332 1.19 -20.36 12.10
CA ALA A 332 1.14 -21.68 11.48
C ALA A 332 2.34 -22.57 11.87
N ILE A 333 3.51 -21.97 12.17
CA ILE A 333 4.75 -22.65 12.52
C ILE A 333 5.38 -21.93 13.72
N GLY A 334 5.46 -22.62 14.86
CA GLY A 334 6.12 -22.08 16.06
C GLY A 334 7.62 -21.82 15.85
N SER A 335 8.17 -20.86 16.60
CA SER A 335 9.57 -20.41 16.51
C SER A 335 10.59 -21.54 16.68
N GLU A 336 10.38 -22.46 17.63
CA GLU A 336 11.25 -23.63 17.84
C GLU A 336 11.24 -24.56 16.63
N GLN A 337 10.06 -24.78 16.03
CA GLN A 337 9.95 -25.62 14.84
C GLN A 337 10.66 -24.97 13.65
N ALA A 338 10.51 -23.66 13.45
CA ALA A 338 11.24 -22.93 12.43
C ALA A 338 12.77 -23.03 12.63
N ALA A 339 13.25 -22.94 13.88
CA ALA A 339 14.66 -23.11 14.19
C ALA A 339 15.15 -24.54 13.87
N ARG A 340 14.37 -25.57 14.20
CA ARG A 340 14.67 -26.96 13.85
C ARG A 340 14.73 -27.18 12.34
N ILE A 341 13.80 -26.61 11.58
CA ILE A 341 13.80 -26.70 10.11
C ILE A 341 15.10 -26.12 9.53
N VAL A 342 15.51 -24.93 9.97
CA VAL A 342 16.74 -24.29 9.49
C VAL A 342 17.98 -25.08 9.91
N ALA A 343 18.04 -25.57 11.15
CA ALA A 343 19.16 -26.39 11.62
C ALA A 343 19.29 -27.71 10.87
N ALA A 344 18.17 -28.38 10.57
CA ALA A 344 18.15 -29.65 9.85
C ALA A 344 18.50 -29.52 8.37
N ALA A 345 18.26 -28.35 7.76
CA ALA A 345 18.61 -28.10 6.36
C ALA A 345 20.13 -28.09 6.10
N GLY A 346 20.96 -28.05 7.15
CA GLY A 346 22.39 -28.39 7.16
C GLY A 346 23.10 -28.15 5.84
N VAL A 347 23.36 -26.90 5.50
CA VAL A 347 23.56 -26.42 4.13
C VAL A 347 24.79 -27.04 3.44
N PRO A 348 24.64 -28.03 2.53
CA PRO A 348 25.76 -28.53 1.77
C PRO A 348 26.00 -27.59 0.57
N GLY A 349 27.11 -26.84 0.58
CA GLY A 349 27.68 -26.23 -0.63
C GLY A 349 27.26 -24.80 -1.02
N ARG A 350 26.26 -24.16 -0.38
CA ARG A 350 25.94 -22.73 -0.57
C ARG A 350 25.27 -22.09 0.64
N SER A 351 25.98 -21.29 1.41
CA SER A 351 25.42 -20.56 2.57
C SER A 351 24.15 -19.77 2.19
N PRO A 352 23.06 -19.81 2.99
CA PRO A 352 21.82 -19.08 2.72
C PRO A 352 22.07 -17.58 2.70
N LYS A 353 21.42 -16.87 1.79
CA LYS A 353 21.52 -15.41 1.67
C LYS A 353 20.75 -14.72 2.79
N PHE A 354 19.58 -15.22 3.17
CA PHE A 354 18.64 -14.59 4.11
C PHE A 354 18.21 -15.53 5.26
N VAL A 355 17.86 -16.78 4.96
CA VAL A 355 17.29 -17.76 5.90
C VAL A 355 18.41 -18.46 6.67
N GLN A 356 18.98 -17.75 7.63
CA GLN A 356 20.09 -18.24 8.48
C GLN A 356 19.65 -18.68 9.87
N SER A 357 18.44 -18.30 10.29
CA SER A 357 17.85 -18.65 11.59
C SER A 357 16.36 -18.93 11.44
N GLY A 358 15.74 -19.57 12.45
CA GLY A 358 14.29 -19.79 12.47
C GLY A 358 13.50 -18.48 12.37
N ALA A 359 13.99 -17.40 12.96
CA ALA A 359 13.37 -16.09 12.83
C ALA A 359 13.53 -15.49 11.42
N GLY A 360 14.68 -15.70 10.78
CA GLY A 360 14.88 -15.34 9.36
C GLY A 360 13.96 -16.12 8.41
N LEU A 361 13.72 -17.41 8.70
CA LEU A 361 12.74 -18.22 7.97
C LEU A 361 11.33 -17.64 8.11
N LEU A 362 10.87 -17.41 9.35
CA LEU A 362 9.54 -16.85 9.60
C LEU A 362 9.37 -15.46 8.98
N GLU A 363 10.37 -14.58 9.08
CA GLU A 363 10.33 -13.27 8.44
C GLU A 363 10.18 -13.38 6.93
N ARG A 364 10.96 -14.28 6.30
CA ARG A 364 10.89 -14.52 4.86
C ARG A 364 9.54 -15.04 4.42
N LEU A 365 8.96 -15.97 5.18
CA LEU A 365 7.64 -16.53 4.89
C LEU A 365 6.53 -15.49 5.06
N ASN A 366 6.50 -14.77 6.18
CA ASN A 366 5.47 -13.76 6.43
C ASN A 366 5.49 -12.64 5.40
N THR A 367 6.66 -12.11 5.08
CA THR A 367 6.79 -11.04 4.09
C THR A 367 6.55 -11.51 2.65
N SER A 368 6.43 -12.82 2.42
CA SER A 368 5.98 -13.43 1.17
C SER A 368 4.47 -13.71 1.14
N SER A 369 3.76 -13.62 2.27
CA SER A 369 2.31 -13.70 2.32
C SER A 369 1.65 -12.37 1.90
N CYS A 370 0.39 -12.42 1.45
CA CYS A 370 -0.37 -11.22 1.12
C CYS A 370 -0.41 -10.22 2.29
N MET A 371 -0.64 -10.70 3.52
CA MET A 371 -0.75 -9.83 4.70
C MET A 371 0.57 -9.17 5.10
N GLY A 372 1.67 -9.93 5.11
CA GLY A 372 2.98 -9.41 5.51
C GLY A 372 3.58 -8.49 4.46
N CYS A 373 3.53 -8.86 3.17
CA CYS A 373 3.98 -7.98 2.07
C CYS A 373 3.22 -6.65 2.08
N HIS A 374 1.88 -6.71 2.19
CA HIS A 374 1.02 -5.54 2.29
C HIS A 374 1.41 -4.56 3.39
N GLN A 375 2.06 -5.00 4.47
CA GLN A 375 2.50 -4.12 5.57
C GLN A 375 4.01 -3.83 5.60
N SER A 376 4.78 -4.31 4.62
CA SER A 376 6.24 -4.16 4.62
C SER A 376 6.69 -3.04 3.68
N SER A 377 7.08 -1.88 4.22
CA SER A 377 7.49 -0.71 3.40
C SER A 377 6.44 -0.35 2.32
N SER A 378 5.18 -0.59 2.63
CA SER A 378 4.03 -0.16 1.84
C SER A 378 3.65 1.28 2.20
N THR A 379 2.60 1.80 1.59
CA THR A 379 2.00 3.06 2.01
C THR A 379 0.50 2.88 2.20
N ALA A 380 0.05 2.91 3.46
CA ALA A 380 -1.31 2.55 3.82
C ALA A 380 -1.73 1.18 3.25
N GLY A 381 -0.83 0.20 3.22
CA GLY A 381 -1.15 -1.11 2.62
C GLY A 381 -0.96 -1.21 1.10
N PHE A 382 -0.77 -0.08 0.41
CA PHE A 382 -0.64 -0.06 -1.04
C PHE A 382 0.83 0.13 -1.44
N HIS A 383 1.24 -0.63 -2.44
CA HIS A 383 2.58 -0.53 -3.01
C HIS A 383 2.64 0.42 -4.20
N PHE A 384 1.53 0.55 -4.93
CA PHE A 384 1.40 1.42 -6.08
C PHE A 384 0.00 2.02 -6.10
N LEU A 385 -0.07 3.35 -6.03
CA LEU A 385 -1.31 4.14 -5.93
C LEU A 385 -1.61 4.93 -7.21
N GLY A 386 -0.62 5.05 -8.10
CA GLY A 386 -0.71 5.86 -9.32
C GLY A 386 -0.49 7.34 -9.05
N VAL A 387 -0.28 8.09 -10.12
CA VAL A 387 -0.23 9.56 -10.07
C VAL A 387 -1.66 10.12 -10.01
N ASP A 388 -1.85 11.22 -9.30
CA ASP A 388 -3.13 11.93 -9.29
C ASP A 388 -3.33 12.65 -10.63
N ARG A 389 -4.23 12.10 -11.45
CA ARG A 389 -4.66 12.61 -12.75
C ARG A 389 -5.79 13.64 -12.63
N PHE A 390 -6.05 14.44 -13.65
CA PHE A 390 -7.16 15.42 -13.64
C PHE A 390 -8.05 15.31 -14.88
N ASP A 391 -7.65 14.47 -15.83
CA ASP A 391 -8.31 14.26 -17.11
C ASP A 391 -9.49 13.28 -17.01
N PHE A 392 -9.92 12.95 -15.80
CA PHE A 392 -11.08 12.10 -15.56
C PHE A 392 -12.30 12.94 -15.22
N GLY A 393 -13.47 12.52 -15.69
CA GLY A 393 -14.72 13.23 -15.45
C GLY A 393 -15.03 14.29 -16.49
N ARG A 394 -15.94 15.22 -16.16
CA ARG A 394 -16.50 16.16 -17.14
C ARG A 394 -15.78 17.50 -17.24
N ASP A 395 -14.99 17.87 -16.24
CA ASP A 395 -14.34 19.18 -16.14
C ASP A 395 -13.02 19.06 -15.36
N ALA A 396 -11.89 19.11 -16.08
CA ALA A 396 -10.57 18.90 -15.50
C ALA A 396 -10.18 19.95 -14.46
N ASP A 397 -10.64 21.20 -14.60
CA ASP A 397 -10.32 22.27 -13.66
C ASP A 397 -11.14 22.11 -12.37
N ALA A 398 -12.41 21.75 -12.49
CA ALA A 398 -13.22 21.41 -11.33
C ALA A 398 -12.66 20.22 -10.55
N ILE A 399 -12.13 19.21 -11.25
CA ILE A 399 -11.50 18.03 -10.64
C ILE A 399 -10.19 18.42 -9.95
N ARG A 400 -9.33 19.22 -10.60
CA ARG A 400 -8.10 19.76 -9.99
C ARG A 400 -8.41 20.49 -8.69
N ASN A 401 -9.38 21.40 -8.73
CA ASN A 401 -9.80 22.17 -7.55
C ASN A 401 -10.37 21.29 -6.44
N ALA A 402 -11.09 20.23 -6.80
CA ALA A 402 -11.65 19.29 -5.82
C ALA A 402 -10.57 18.42 -5.14
N LEU A 403 -9.41 18.22 -5.79
CA LEU A 403 -8.31 17.40 -5.30
C LEU A 403 -7.25 18.17 -4.53
N ASP A 404 -7.19 19.51 -4.69
CA ASP A 404 -6.17 20.33 -4.03
C ASP A 404 -6.19 20.12 -2.50
N GLY A 405 -5.03 19.83 -1.92
CA GLY A 405 -4.90 19.42 -0.52
C GLY A 405 -5.00 17.92 -0.26
N ASN A 406 -5.31 17.10 -1.26
CA ASN A 406 -5.48 15.65 -1.14
C ASN A 406 -4.69 14.88 -2.21
N GLU A 407 -3.61 15.45 -2.75
CA GLU A 407 -2.77 14.84 -3.78
C GLU A 407 -1.51 14.16 -3.21
N LEU A 408 -1.09 13.07 -3.86
CA LEU A 408 0.16 12.37 -3.58
C LEU A 408 1.28 12.94 -4.44
N GLN A 409 2.45 13.12 -3.82
CA GLN A 409 3.64 13.52 -4.56
C GLN A 409 4.36 12.33 -5.22
N LEU A 410 4.32 11.15 -4.56
CA LEU A 410 4.92 9.92 -5.05
C LEU A 410 3.83 8.87 -5.30
N PRO A 411 3.84 8.20 -6.47
CA PRO A 411 2.79 7.24 -6.83
C PRO A 411 3.06 5.81 -6.31
N PHE A 412 4.18 5.57 -5.63
CA PHE A 412 4.64 4.25 -5.20
C PHE A 412 5.27 4.27 -3.81
N SER A 413 5.28 3.10 -3.17
CA SER A 413 5.93 2.88 -1.87
C SER A 413 7.45 2.66 -2.01
N PRO A 414 8.22 2.79 -0.91
CA PRO A 414 9.66 2.50 -0.93
C PRO A 414 9.98 1.09 -1.45
N HIS A 415 9.15 0.09 -1.13
CA HIS A 415 9.32 -1.27 -1.66
C HIS A 415 9.28 -1.31 -3.20
N VAL A 416 8.29 -0.68 -3.83
CA VAL A 416 8.18 -0.66 -5.29
C VAL A 416 9.38 0.06 -5.89
N TYR A 417 9.80 1.18 -5.31
CA TYR A 417 10.97 1.90 -5.78
C TYR A 417 12.24 1.02 -5.79
N ALA A 418 12.50 0.30 -4.70
CA ALA A 418 13.63 -0.63 -4.61
C ALA A 418 13.52 -1.76 -5.65
N GLU A 419 12.32 -2.31 -5.83
CA GLU A 419 12.05 -3.36 -6.81
C GLU A 419 12.20 -2.91 -8.27
N LEU A 420 11.93 -1.65 -8.60
CA LEU A 420 12.07 -1.14 -9.97
C LEU A 420 13.51 -1.23 -10.47
N VAL A 421 14.49 -0.97 -9.59
CA VAL A 421 15.92 -1.09 -9.92
C VAL A 421 16.25 -2.54 -10.27
N ARG A 422 15.84 -3.49 -9.41
CA ARG A 422 16.04 -4.93 -9.65
C ARG A 422 15.39 -5.39 -10.94
N ARG A 423 14.11 -5.04 -11.14
CA ARG A 423 13.34 -5.46 -12.32
C ARG A 423 13.93 -4.91 -13.61
N LYS A 424 14.49 -3.69 -13.57
CA LYS A 424 15.14 -3.09 -14.74
C LYS A 424 16.36 -3.89 -15.16
N ASP A 425 17.27 -4.20 -14.22
CA ASP A 425 18.42 -5.07 -14.48
C ASP A 425 17.97 -6.46 -14.96
N TYR A 426 17.00 -7.07 -14.26
CA TYR A 426 16.44 -8.38 -14.62
C TYR A 426 15.98 -8.42 -16.09
N VAL A 427 15.12 -7.48 -16.51
CA VAL A 427 14.59 -7.42 -17.88
C VAL A 427 15.70 -7.12 -18.89
N GLU A 428 16.66 -6.28 -18.52
CA GLU A 428 17.81 -5.96 -19.36
C GLU A 428 18.67 -7.20 -19.65
N ARG A 429 19.03 -7.97 -18.61
CA ARG A 429 19.78 -9.23 -18.75
C ARG A 429 19.05 -10.23 -19.64
N VAL A 430 17.75 -10.45 -19.40
CA VAL A 430 16.95 -11.37 -20.22
C VAL A 430 16.91 -10.92 -21.68
N SER A 431 16.78 -9.62 -21.95
CA SER A 431 16.78 -9.10 -23.34
C SER A 431 18.09 -9.35 -24.09
N LEU A 432 19.20 -9.45 -23.35
CA LEU A 432 20.53 -9.73 -23.88
C LEU A 432 20.82 -11.24 -23.96
N GLY A 433 19.84 -12.10 -23.63
CA GLY A 433 20.04 -13.54 -23.55
C GLY A 433 20.89 -13.99 -22.37
N GLN A 434 21.08 -13.13 -21.37
CA GLN A 434 21.88 -13.39 -20.17
C GLN A 434 21.00 -13.90 -19.02
N ALA A 435 21.60 -14.67 -18.10
CA ALA A 435 20.93 -15.09 -16.88
C ALA A 435 20.74 -13.88 -15.94
N PRO A 436 19.50 -13.56 -15.51
CA PRO A 436 19.25 -12.50 -14.55
C PRO A 436 19.49 -12.96 -13.11
N ASN A 437 19.64 -12.01 -12.18
CA ASN A 437 19.66 -12.32 -10.74
C ASN A 437 18.21 -12.59 -10.26
N SER A 438 17.93 -13.85 -9.90
CA SER A 438 16.60 -14.29 -9.43
C SER A 438 16.35 -14.05 -7.94
N PHE A 439 17.35 -13.57 -7.18
CA PHE A 439 17.18 -13.30 -5.76
C PHE A 439 16.19 -12.17 -5.52
N ARG A 440 15.17 -12.43 -4.69
CA ARG A 440 14.20 -11.41 -4.28
C ARG A 440 14.62 -10.81 -2.94
N PRO A 441 14.83 -9.49 -2.87
CA PRO A 441 15.20 -8.85 -1.62
C PRO A 441 14.03 -8.92 -0.63
N HIS A 442 14.31 -8.69 0.64
CA HIS A 442 13.27 -8.46 1.63
C HIS A 442 12.44 -7.22 1.24
N PRO A 443 11.10 -7.18 1.41
CA PRO A 443 10.31 -6.04 0.95
C PRO A 443 10.67 -4.71 1.60
N SER A 444 11.12 -4.75 2.86
CA SER A 444 11.61 -3.58 3.61
C SER A 444 13.06 -3.19 3.30
N ALA A 445 13.76 -3.92 2.43
CA ALA A 445 15.12 -3.58 2.05
C ALA A 445 15.16 -2.28 1.22
N PRO A 446 16.21 -1.46 1.38
CA PRO A 446 16.43 -0.33 0.49
C PRO A 446 16.81 -0.81 -0.94
N PRO A 447 16.88 0.09 -1.93
CA PRO A 447 17.39 -0.26 -3.26
C PRO A 447 18.80 -0.85 -3.20
N ALA A 448 19.15 -1.67 -4.20
CA ALA A 448 20.46 -2.27 -4.32
C ALA A 448 21.00 -2.17 -5.75
N ALA A 449 22.31 -2.32 -5.90
CA ALA A 449 22.98 -2.61 -7.15
C ALA A 449 22.90 -4.12 -7.43
N TRP A 450 22.58 -4.52 -8.67
CA TRP A 450 22.20 -5.89 -9.04
C TRP A 450 23.16 -6.57 -10.02
N GLU A 451 24.27 -5.92 -10.34
CA GLU A 451 25.24 -6.36 -11.36
C GLU A 451 26.00 -7.64 -10.96
N SER A 452 25.99 -7.99 -9.67
CA SER A 452 26.65 -9.18 -9.12
C SER A 452 25.63 -10.18 -8.56
N GLY A 453 26.06 -11.43 -8.30
CA GLY A 453 25.22 -12.44 -7.66
C GLY A 453 24.77 -12.12 -6.23
N ASN A 454 25.45 -11.15 -5.59
CA ASN A 454 25.13 -10.63 -4.26
C ASN A 454 24.75 -9.13 -4.37
N PRO A 455 23.50 -8.76 -4.10
CA PRO A 455 23.07 -7.36 -4.23
C PRO A 455 23.78 -6.46 -3.21
N ALA A 456 24.19 -5.27 -3.64
CA ALA A 456 24.81 -4.27 -2.78
C ALA A 456 23.76 -3.19 -2.42
N TYR A 457 23.17 -3.32 -1.24
CA TYR A 457 22.13 -2.40 -0.76
C TYR A 457 22.69 -1.02 -0.43
N VAL A 458 21.91 0.02 -0.75
CA VAL A 458 22.18 1.37 -0.21
C VAL A 458 21.87 1.40 1.28
N VAL A 459 22.53 2.28 2.02
CA VAL A 459 22.27 2.43 3.46
C VAL A 459 20.86 2.97 3.75
N ALA A 460 20.21 2.47 4.81
CA ALA A 460 18.87 2.89 5.21
C ALA A 460 18.91 4.27 5.91
N GLY A 461 18.04 5.18 5.48
CA GLY A 461 17.92 6.54 6.02
C GLY A 461 16.98 6.66 7.22
N ASP A 462 16.71 7.89 7.67
CA ASP A 462 15.88 8.17 8.84
C ASP A 462 14.50 7.47 8.77
N ASN A 463 14.06 6.85 9.86
CA ASN A 463 12.83 6.06 9.97
C ASN A 463 12.68 4.88 9.00
N MET A 464 13.68 4.56 8.18
CA MET A 464 13.63 3.39 7.30
C MET A 464 13.85 2.10 8.10
N PRO A 465 13.27 0.96 7.66
CA PRO A 465 13.46 -0.32 8.32
C PRO A 465 14.92 -0.81 8.30
N CYS A 466 15.34 -1.48 9.38
CA CYS A 466 16.66 -2.06 9.52
C CYS A 466 16.60 -3.39 10.28
N PRO A 467 17.53 -4.32 10.04
CA PRO A 467 17.62 -5.57 10.82
C PRO A 467 18.18 -5.29 12.22
N LEU A 468 17.48 -5.75 13.27
CA LEU A 468 17.81 -5.48 14.68
C LEU A 468 18.93 -6.34 15.24
N ASN A 469 18.98 -7.62 14.87
CA ASN A 469 19.94 -8.58 15.41
C ASN A 469 21.07 -8.86 14.42
N ALA A 470 22.20 -9.36 14.95
CA ALA A 470 23.40 -9.60 14.16
C ALA A 470 23.17 -10.64 13.04
N ASP A 471 22.45 -11.73 13.34
CA ASP A 471 22.18 -12.82 12.39
C ASP A 471 21.41 -12.31 11.16
N LEU A 472 20.30 -11.61 11.39
CA LEU A 472 19.51 -11.03 10.32
C LEU A 472 20.26 -9.90 9.63
N ALA A 473 21.03 -9.07 10.34
CA ALA A 473 21.81 -8.00 9.72
C ALA A 473 22.89 -8.55 8.77
N GLN A 474 23.58 -9.62 9.19
CA GLN A 474 24.58 -10.29 8.36
C GLN A 474 23.96 -10.94 7.12
N ALA A 475 22.74 -11.48 7.23
CA ALA A 475 22.01 -12.08 6.11
C ALA A 475 21.39 -11.02 5.18
N ALA A 476 20.72 -10.02 5.75
CA ALA A 476 20.04 -8.94 5.02
C ALA A 476 20.99 -8.06 4.20
N LYS A 477 22.24 -7.91 4.63
CA LYS A 477 23.28 -7.08 3.97
C LYS A 477 22.91 -5.59 3.81
N TRP A 478 21.99 -5.06 4.63
CA TRP A 478 21.75 -3.62 4.75
C TRP A 478 21.72 -3.17 6.21
N SER A 479 22.08 -1.91 6.46
CA SER A 479 22.15 -1.32 7.79
C SER A 479 21.80 0.17 7.75
N CYS A 480 21.62 0.76 8.94
CA CYS A 480 21.36 2.19 9.05
C CYS A 480 22.56 3.04 8.63
N ASN A 481 22.28 4.23 8.12
CA ASN A 481 23.30 5.16 7.67
C ASN A 481 24.19 5.66 8.84
N ALA A 482 25.38 5.07 8.96
CA ALA A 482 26.35 5.40 9.99
C ALA A 482 26.89 6.85 9.86
N THR A 483 26.95 7.43 8.65
CA THR A 483 27.43 8.80 8.46
C THR A 483 26.45 9.84 9.02
N ARG A 484 25.18 9.47 9.19
CA ARG A 484 24.13 10.25 9.86
C ARG A 484 23.99 9.93 11.35
N ASN A 485 24.86 9.06 11.89
CA ASN A 485 24.78 8.57 13.26
C ASN A 485 23.41 7.94 13.59
N LEU A 486 22.88 7.15 12.65
CA LEU A 486 21.63 6.41 12.82
C LEU A 486 21.90 5.05 13.46
N THR A 487 21.04 4.66 14.40
CA THR A 487 21.09 3.36 15.07
C THR A 487 19.81 2.58 14.80
N CYS A 488 19.92 1.27 14.62
CA CYS A 488 18.74 0.43 14.45
C CYS A 488 18.07 0.20 15.80
N GLN A 489 16.83 0.65 15.98
CA GLN A 489 16.09 0.53 17.24
C GLN A 489 14.70 -0.05 17.02
N ALA A 490 14.23 -0.87 17.98
CA ALA A 490 12.89 -1.42 17.97
C ALA A 490 11.89 -0.37 18.48
N LEU A 491 11.37 0.47 17.57
CA LEU A 491 10.35 1.45 17.94
C LEU A 491 8.97 0.83 18.14
N VAL A 492 8.72 -0.35 17.60
CA VAL A 492 7.52 -1.14 17.88
C VAL A 492 7.96 -2.53 18.28
N THR A 493 7.50 -2.99 19.44
CA THR A 493 7.76 -4.35 19.91
C THR A 493 6.45 -5.11 20.11
N ASN A 494 6.50 -6.40 19.82
CA ASN A 494 5.41 -7.31 20.05
C ASN A 494 5.98 -8.68 20.44
N ALA A 495 5.78 -9.09 21.70
CA ALA A 495 6.32 -10.31 22.24
C ALA A 495 5.75 -11.59 21.60
N ALA A 496 4.58 -11.50 20.95
CA ALA A 496 3.97 -12.63 20.26
C ALA A 496 4.58 -12.92 18.87
N THR A 497 5.38 -11.98 18.33
CA THR A 497 5.90 -12.07 16.96
C THR A 497 7.39 -12.38 16.93
N SER A 498 7.85 -13.02 15.86
CA SER A 498 9.28 -13.22 15.58
C SER A 498 9.94 -12.04 14.85
N SER A 499 9.32 -10.84 14.87
CA SER A 499 9.80 -9.70 14.09
C SER A 499 11.18 -9.23 14.56
N ASN A 500 12.12 -9.13 13.63
CA ASN A 500 13.49 -8.70 13.88
C ASN A 500 13.87 -7.46 13.06
N LEU A 501 12.88 -6.66 12.68
CA LEU A 501 13.08 -5.36 12.04
C LEU A 501 12.83 -4.22 13.03
N GLY A 502 13.73 -3.25 12.99
CA GLY A 502 13.64 -1.98 13.70
C GLY A 502 13.56 -0.84 12.71
N GLN A 503 13.78 0.37 13.20
CA GLN A 503 13.85 1.59 12.40
C GLN A 503 15.17 2.30 12.65
N CYS A 504 15.68 2.98 11.63
CA CYS A 504 16.88 3.80 11.76
C CYS A 504 16.55 5.11 12.47
N VAL A 505 17.01 5.20 13.72
CA VAL A 505 16.73 6.30 14.65
C VAL A 505 17.97 7.17 14.82
N ALA A 506 17.80 8.48 14.67
CA ALA A 506 18.87 9.44 14.86
C ALA A 506 19.19 9.65 16.35
N ALA A 507 20.45 9.92 16.65
CA ALA A 507 20.87 10.33 17.99
C ALA A 507 20.19 11.64 18.44
N ALA A 508 20.06 11.86 19.75
CA ALA A 508 19.27 12.98 20.31
C ALA A 508 19.74 14.38 19.87
N GLN A 509 21.03 14.56 19.59
CA GLN A 509 21.60 15.80 19.08
C GLN A 509 21.27 16.07 17.60
N ASN A 510 20.80 15.05 16.87
CA ASN A 510 20.45 15.11 15.45
C ASN A 510 18.93 15.07 15.25
N VAL A 511 18.14 15.41 16.28
CA VAL A 511 16.68 15.46 16.18
C VAL A 511 16.26 16.49 15.14
N ALA A 512 15.43 16.03 14.20
CA ALA A 512 14.82 16.83 13.15
C ALA A 512 13.32 16.53 13.05
N ALA A 513 12.56 17.43 12.43
CA ALA A 513 11.16 17.25 12.16
C ALA A 513 10.89 16.01 11.30
N GLY A 514 9.79 15.33 11.61
CA GLY A 514 9.37 14.11 10.92
C GLY A 514 9.97 12.81 11.47
N LEU A 515 10.95 12.88 12.36
CA LEU A 515 11.39 11.69 13.10
C LEU A 515 10.27 11.14 13.98
N SER A 516 10.23 9.83 14.13
CA SER A 516 9.39 9.17 15.14
C SER A 516 9.90 9.58 16.52
N CYS A 517 9.00 9.99 17.42
CA CYS A 517 9.38 10.44 18.76
C CYS A 517 8.82 9.56 19.88
N ARG A 518 8.09 8.51 19.53
CA ARG A 518 7.56 7.53 20.46
C ARG A 518 7.85 6.10 20.03
N SER A 519 7.89 5.22 21.02
CA SER A 519 7.93 3.78 20.84
C SER A 519 6.66 3.14 21.42
N ASN A 520 6.25 2.01 20.86
CA ASN A 520 5.03 1.29 21.23
C ASN A 520 5.34 -0.16 21.59
N VAL A 521 4.67 -0.67 22.61
CA VAL A 521 4.55 -2.10 22.88
C VAL A 521 3.13 -2.53 22.50
N ILE A 522 3.01 -3.49 21.58
CA ILE A 522 1.74 -4.06 21.15
C ILE A 522 1.39 -5.26 22.02
N GLU A 523 0.15 -5.29 22.47
CA GLU A 523 -0.50 -6.44 23.07
C GLU A 523 -1.60 -6.91 22.12
N ASP A 524 -1.41 -8.11 21.56
CA ASP A 524 -2.40 -8.68 20.66
C ASP A 524 -3.58 -9.25 21.42
N SER A 525 -4.76 -8.97 20.90
CA SER A 525 -6.05 -9.54 21.29
C SER A 525 -6.43 -10.77 20.46
N THR A 526 -5.53 -11.19 19.55
CA THR A 526 -5.76 -12.25 18.55
C THR A 526 -6.28 -13.51 19.25
N ALA A 527 -7.57 -13.80 19.04
CA ALA A 527 -8.21 -14.94 19.66
C ALA A 527 -7.66 -16.24 19.08
N LYS A 528 -7.05 -17.08 19.92
CA LYS A 528 -6.90 -18.50 19.63
C LYS A 528 -8.32 -19.06 19.46
N THR A 529 -8.69 -19.39 18.24
CA THR A 529 -9.90 -20.13 17.83
C THR A 529 -11.28 -19.47 18.04
N ALA A 530 -11.76 -18.76 17.02
CA ALA A 530 -13.18 -18.83 16.66
C ALA A 530 -13.34 -20.04 15.72
N ALA A 531 -13.64 -21.21 16.27
CA ALA A 531 -13.85 -22.41 15.47
C ALA A 531 -14.96 -22.14 14.43
N ASN A 532 -14.59 -22.19 13.14
CA ASN A 532 -15.48 -22.21 11.95
C ASN A 532 -15.67 -20.89 11.19
N ASN A 533 -14.84 -19.87 11.42
CA ASN A 533 -14.80 -18.69 10.54
C ASN A 533 -13.40 -18.53 9.92
N PRO A 534 -13.20 -18.72 8.60
CA PRO A 534 -11.90 -18.55 7.92
C PRO A 534 -11.24 -17.18 8.16
N LEU A 535 -12.03 -16.14 8.43
CA LEU A 535 -11.53 -14.81 8.81
C LEU A 535 -11.19 -14.69 10.29
N GLY A 536 -11.69 -15.62 11.09
CA GLY A 536 -11.72 -15.54 12.55
C GLY A 536 -10.34 -15.53 13.21
N PHE A 537 -9.27 -16.00 12.54
CA PHE A 537 -7.95 -16.01 13.17
C PHE A 537 -7.39 -14.59 13.35
N ASN A 538 -7.63 -13.68 12.41
CA ASN A 538 -7.13 -12.30 12.49
C ASN A 538 -8.24 -11.24 12.58
N LEU A 539 -9.51 -11.59 12.38
CA LEU A 539 -10.62 -10.62 12.41
C LEU A 539 -10.73 -9.88 13.75
N ARG A 540 -10.37 -10.50 14.88
CA ARG A 540 -10.39 -9.86 16.21
C ARG A 540 -9.22 -8.91 16.46
N ALA A 541 -8.23 -8.84 15.57
CA ALA A 541 -7.07 -7.99 15.76
C ALA A 541 -7.44 -6.50 15.88
N PHE A 542 -8.59 -6.03 15.39
CA PHE A 542 -9.02 -4.66 15.65
C PHE A 542 -9.08 -4.32 17.15
N SER A 543 -9.17 -5.30 18.06
CA SER A 543 -9.14 -5.13 19.51
C SER A 543 -7.73 -5.10 20.12
N ASP A 544 -6.66 -5.25 19.32
CA ASP A 544 -5.27 -5.13 19.78
C ASP A 544 -5.05 -3.77 20.42
N ARG A 545 -4.00 -3.65 21.24
CA ARG A 545 -3.72 -2.41 21.97
C ARG A 545 -2.24 -2.06 21.97
N VAL A 546 -1.95 -0.77 22.02
CA VAL A 546 -0.65 -0.28 22.48
C VAL A 546 -0.69 -0.19 24.00
N SER A 547 -0.12 -1.19 24.66
CA SER A 547 -0.12 -1.33 26.12
C SER A 547 0.85 -0.36 26.79
N LYS A 548 1.95 -0.01 26.11
CA LYS A 548 2.95 0.96 26.58
C LYS A 548 3.37 1.88 25.45
N GLU A 549 3.52 3.17 25.77
CA GLU A 549 3.98 4.22 24.85
C GLU A 549 5.00 5.11 25.57
N GLU A 550 6.20 5.26 25.00
CA GLU A 550 7.30 6.01 25.61
C GLU A 550 7.91 7.03 24.65
N LEU A 551 8.49 8.10 25.16
CA LEU A 551 9.23 9.07 24.35
C LEU A 551 10.63 8.52 24.02
N VAL A 552 10.99 8.57 22.75
CA VAL A 552 12.34 8.23 22.25
C VAL A 552 13.33 9.36 22.53
N TYR A 553 12.84 10.59 22.53
CA TYR A 553 13.62 11.80 22.76
C TYR A 553 13.06 12.60 23.92
N LYS A 554 13.91 13.33 24.66
CA LYS A 554 13.49 14.28 25.71
C LYS A 554 12.88 15.54 25.09
N LEU A 555 11.69 15.40 24.50
CA LEU A 555 10.96 16.49 23.86
C LEU A 555 9.71 16.84 24.66
N SER A 556 9.34 18.12 24.63
CA SER A 556 8.04 18.55 25.15
C SER A 556 6.91 17.99 24.29
N GLU A 557 5.71 17.90 24.87
CA GLU A 557 4.47 17.58 24.16
C GLU A 557 3.41 18.66 24.42
N GLY A 558 2.43 18.77 23.52
CA GLY A 558 1.30 19.67 23.70
C GLY A 558 1.22 20.77 22.64
N LYS A 559 0.81 21.98 23.03
CA LYS A 559 0.66 23.10 22.11
C LYS A 559 2.04 23.51 21.59
N LEU A 560 2.16 23.65 20.27
CA LEU A 560 3.37 24.16 19.67
C LEU A 560 3.53 25.66 20.02
N SER A 561 4.67 26.03 20.58
CA SER A 561 5.02 27.42 20.92
C SER A 561 6.50 27.68 20.65
N GLY A 562 6.83 28.87 20.14
CA GLY A 562 8.20 29.21 19.73
C GLY A 562 8.67 28.36 18.54
N TYR A 563 9.98 28.11 18.45
CA TYR A 563 10.61 27.35 17.36
C TYR A 563 11.36 26.10 17.85
N GLY A 564 11.06 25.63 19.07
CA GLY A 564 11.63 24.40 19.61
C GLY A 564 10.90 23.15 19.10
N TYR A 565 11.62 22.03 19.00
CA TYR A 565 11.02 20.74 18.66
C TYR A 565 10.09 20.23 19.76
N ASN A 566 9.00 19.62 19.34
CA ASN A 566 7.96 19.02 20.17
C ASN A 566 7.56 17.67 19.57
N CYS A 567 7.14 16.73 20.42
CA CYS A 567 6.59 15.45 19.98
C CYS A 567 5.07 15.55 19.88
N ARG A 568 4.52 15.35 18.68
CA ARG A 568 3.08 15.22 18.47
C ARG A 568 2.66 13.78 18.76
N PRO A 569 1.72 13.53 19.69
CA PRO A 569 1.45 12.19 20.20
C PRO A 569 0.54 11.35 19.29
N THR A 570 0.53 10.03 19.50
CA THR A 570 -0.28 9.06 18.74
C THR A 570 -1.78 9.33 18.83
N LYS A 571 -2.26 9.81 19.98
CA LYS A 571 -3.69 10.06 20.22
C LYS A 571 -4.34 11.01 19.21
N ILE A 572 -3.59 11.88 18.54
CA ILE A 572 -4.17 12.78 17.54
C ILE A 572 -4.08 12.23 16.10
N GLY A 573 -3.90 10.91 15.92
CA GLY A 573 -3.78 10.30 14.60
C GLY A 573 -2.37 10.38 14.00
N VAL A 574 -1.33 10.37 14.86
CA VAL A 574 0.09 10.46 14.44
C VAL A 574 0.86 9.22 14.91
N PRO A 575 0.91 8.15 14.11
CA PRO A 575 1.56 6.89 14.50
C PRO A 575 3.00 7.07 15.00
N LEU A 576 3.35 6.45 16.15
CA LEU A 576 4.67 6.56 16.85
C LEU A 576 5.10 7.99 17.18
N GLY A 577 4.13 8.89 17.26
CA GLY A 577 4.36 10.31 17.30
C GLY A 577 5.19 10.86 16.14
N ARG A 578 5.32 12.18 16.11
CA ARG A 578 6.16 12.87 15.14
C ARG A 578 6.81 14.11 15.75
N VAL A 579 8.13 14.22 15.61
CA VAL A 579 8.85 15.47 15.91
C VAL A 579 8.37 16.56 14.96
N THR A 580 8.01 17.72 15.48
CA THR A 580 7.66 18.90 14.68
C THR A 580 7.91 20.18 15.47
N ARG A 581 7.88 21.31 14.77
CA ARG A 581 7.88 22.65 15.36
C ARG A 581 7.15 23.64 14.46
N PRO A 582 6.75 24.82 14.96
CA PRO A 582 6.32 25.91 14.09
C PRO A 582 7.40 26.29 13.07
N CYS A 583 6.98 26.67 11.88
CA CYS A 583 7.88 27.19 10.87
C CYS A 583 8.37 28.58 11.25
N LYS A 584 9.64 28.86 11.00
CA LYS A 584 10.18 30.22 11.02
C LYS A 584 9.65 31.02 9.81
N PRO A 585 9.61 32.36 9.87
CA PRO A 585 9.14 33.19 8.76
C PRO A 585 9.83 32.87 7.43
N GLU A 586 11.15 32.68 7.44
CA GLU A 586 11.95 32.35 6.25
C GLU A 586 11.62 30.96 5.67
N GLU A 587 11.27 29.99 6.54
CA GLU A 587 10.88 28.64 6.13
C GLU A 587 9.48 28.61 5.52
N ALA A 588 8.57 29.46 6.01
CA ALA A 588 7.17 29.48 5.58
C ALA A 588 6.99 29.82 4.10
N SER A 589 7.85 30.70 3.57
CA SER A 589 7.87 31.11 2.16
C SER A 589 8.36 30.02 1.20
N LEU A 590 9.06 29.00 1.71
CA LEU A 590 9.76 27.96 0.94
C LEU A 590 10.86 28.46 0.00
N ALA A 591 11.15 29.78 -0.01
CA ALA A 591 12.16 30.37 -0.89
C ALA A 591 13.60 29.92 -0.57
N VAL A 592 13.83 29.41 0.65
CA VAL A 592 15.13 28.89 1.10
C VAL A 592 15.51 27.56 0.41
N ILE A 593 14.57 26.90 -0.26
CA ILE A 593 14.81 25.63 -0.95
C ILE A 593 15.53 25.92 -2.26
N ARG A 594 16.86 25.73 -2.24
CA ARG A 594 17.72 26.02 -3.39
C ARG A 594 17.50 25.01 -4.52
N PRO A 595 17.64 25.45 -5.79
CA PRO A 595 17.77 24.53 -6.90
C PRO A 595 18.87 23.49 -6.63
N GLY A 596 18.58 22.21 -6.89
CA GLY A 596 19.54 21.11 -6.75
C GLY A 596 19.63 20.43 -5.37
N SER A 597 19.08 20.98 -4.29
CA SER A 597 19.13 20.35 -2.94
C SER A 597 17.77 19.85 -2.44
N VAL A 598 17.68 18.66 -1.88
CA VAL A 598 16.44 18.18 -1.21
C VAL A 598 16.62 18.43 0.28
N PRO A 599 15.93 19.40 0.89
CA PRO A 599 16.11 19.71 2.30
C PRO A 599 15.59 18.55 3.16
N GLU A 600 16.16 18.35 4.34
CA GLU A 600 15.67 17.33 5.28
C GLU A 600 14.30 17.70 5.86
N GLU A 601 14.05 18.99 6.01
CA GLU A 601 12.84 19.51 6.62
C GLU A 601 12.17 20.50 5.67
N ILE A 602 10.84 20.53 5.71
CA ILE A 602 10.03 21.42 4.89
C ILE A 602 8.87 21.98 5.72
N CYS A 603 8.64 23.29 5.59
CA CYS A 603 7.47 23.90 6.21
C CYS A 603 6.22 23.54 5.42
N ALA A 604 5.39 22.66 5.95
CA ALA A 604 4.27 22.07 5.22
C ALA A 604 2.96 22.15 6.01
N ILE A 605 1.91 21.54 5.45
CA ILE A 605 0.56 21.58 6.01
C ILE A 605 0.46 20.70 7.25
N VAL A 606 -0.12 21.25 8.32
CA VAL A 606 -0.48 20.51 9.54
C VAL A 606 -1.92 20.79 9.92
N GLY A 607 -2.57 19.85 10.62
CA GLY A 607 -3.94 20.05 11.11
C GLY A 607 -4.04 21.28 12.03
N GLY A 608 -5.07 22.11 11.81
CA GLY A 608 -5.37 23.31 12.59
C GLY A 608 -6.78 23.31 13.18
N LYS A 609 -7.22 24.47 13.68
CA LYS A 609 -8.59 24.66 14.17
C LYS A 609 -9.57 24.52 12.99
N GLY A 610 -10.48 23.55 13.06
CA GLY A 610 -11.46 23.27 12.00
C GLY A 610 -11.22 21.97 11.23
N PHE A 611 -10.05 21.33 11.38
CA PHE A 611 -9.78 20.03 10.76
C PHE A 611 -10.79 18.93 11.18
N GLU A 612 -11.32 19.02 12.40
CA GLU A 612 -12.36 18.12 12.91
C GLU A 612 -13.68 18.19 12.12
N GLN A 613 -13.98 19.32 11.48
CA GLN A 613 -15.20 19.43 10.66
C GLN A 613 -15.10 18.58 9.39
N MET A 614 -13.88 18.41 8.87
CA MET A 614 -13.61 17.58 7.71
C MET A 614 -13.72 16.08 8.01
N ALA A 615 -13.59 15.67 9.28
CA ALA A 615 -13.85 14.31 9.72
C ALA A 615 -15.35 13.96 9.81
N LYS A 616 -16.24 14.96 9.66
CA LYS A 616 -17.70 14.84 9.86
C LYS A 616 -18.51 15.04 8.58
N GLY A 617 -17.87 15.37 7.47
CA GLY A 617 -18.51 15.68 6.19
C GLY A 617 -17.68 15.19 5.03
N TYR A 618 -18.03 15.61 3.82
CA TYR A 618 -17.25 15.31 2.62
C TYR A 618 -15.94 16.09 2.62
N PHE A 619 -14.91 15.54 1.98
CA PHE A 619 -13.70 16.29 1.71
C PHE A 619 -14.02 17.48 0.82
N ASP A 620 -13.67 18.66 1.31
CA ASP A 620 -13.83 19.93 0.63
C ASP A 620 -12.52 20.70 0.69
N SER A 621 -11.89 20.93 -0.46
CA SER A 621 -10.59 21.60 -0.55
C SER A 621 -10.62 23.02 0.07
N GLY A 622 -11.72 23.76 -0.08
CA GLY A 622 -11.84 25.11 0.49
C GLY A 622 -11.92 25.09 2.01
N ILE A 623 -12.69 24.17 2.58
CA ILE A 623 -12.76 23.98 4.04
C ILE A 623 -11.42 23.46 4.58
N PHE A 624 -10.77 22.56 3.86
CA PHE A 624 -9.43 22.08 4.19
C PHE A 624 -8.41 23.22 4.25
N ALA A 625 -8.34 24.04 3.20
CA ALA A 625 -7.46 25.21 3.14
C ALA A 625 -7.73 26.21 4.28
N ALA A 626 -8.99 26.36 4.69
CA ALA A 626 -9.36 27.18 5.84
C ALA A 626 -8.92 26.55 7.18
N GLY A 627 -9.00 25.23 7.32
CA GLY A 627 -8.79 24.50 8.58
C GLY A 627 -7.35 24.09 8.90
N VAL A 628 -6.40 24.28 7.99
CA VAL A 628 -5.00 23.85 8.17
C VAL A 628 -4.05 24.97 8.60
N GLY A 629 -2.97 24.60 9.29
CA GLY A 629 -1.84 25.47 9.63
C GLY A 629 -0.56 25.07 8.90
N ARG A 630 0.55 25.73 9.26
CA ARG A 630 1.90 25.38 8.78
C ARG A 630 2.78 24.90 9.93
N GLY A 631 3.55 23.85 9.69
CA GLY A 631 4.52 23.29 10.64
C GLY A 631 5.66 22.62 9.90
N LEU A 632 6.82 22.54 10.53
CA LEU A 632 7.99 21.90 9.95
C LEU A 632 7.85 20.37 10.04
N LEU A 633 8.01 19.69 8.91
CA LEU A 633 7.87 18.25 8.72
C LEU A 633 9.07 17.69 7.94
N ASN A 634 9.22 16.36 7.89
CA ASN A 634 10.21 15.75 7.01
C ASN A 634 9.78 15.80 5.55
N THR A 635 10.75 16.14 4.70
CA THR A 635 10.63 16.10 3.25
C THR A 635 10.65 14.67 2.74
N CYS A 636 9.86 14.40 1.70
CA CYS A 636 9.95 13.20 0.89
C CYS A 636 10.22 13.54 -0.58
N SER A 637 10.85 12.61 -1.29
CA SER A 637 11.23 12.71 -2.69
C SER A 637 11.49 11.30 -3.25
N PRO A 638 11.75 11.13 -4.56
CA PRO A 638 12.15 9.83 -5.11
C PRO A 638 13.41 9.22 -4.46
N SER A 639 14.23 10.03 -3.78
CA SER A 639 15.42 9.58 -3.04
C SER A 639 15.23 9.52 -1.53
N ARG A 640 14.06 9.91 -0.99
CA ARG A 640 13.76 9.94 0.45
C ARG A 640 12.29 9.63 0.71
N PHE A 641 12.02 8.44 1.25
CA PHE A 641 10.66 7.96 1.45
C PHE A 641 10.13 8.23 2.85
N CYS A 642 8.80 8.21 2.96
CA CYS A 642 8.11 8.22 4.24
C CYS A 642 8.12 6.83 4.88
N ARG A 643 7.96 6.79 6.20
CA ARG A 643 7.70 5.56 6.96
C ARG A 643 6.39 4.90 6.50
N GLU A 644 6.22 3.60 6.71
CA GLU A 644 5.07 2.82 6.19
C GLU A 644 3.66 3.35 6.56
N ASP A 645 3.52 3.97 7.73
CA ASP A 645 2.25 4.59 8.16
C ASP A 645 2.05 6.03 7.65
N TYR A 646 2.98 6.53 6.84
CA TYR A 646 3.02 7.87 6.27
C TYR A 646 3.07 7.81 4.75
N ILE A 647 2.53 8.83 4.09
CA ILE A 647 2.55 8.98 2.63
C ILE A 647 3.19 10.31 2.26
N CYS A 648 3.85 10.31 1.10
CA CYS A 648 4.41 11.53 0.52
C CYS A 648 3.30 12.35 -0.12
N GLN A 649 2.88 13.41 0.55
CA GLN A 649 1.83 14.32 0.09
C GLN A 649 2.44 15.47 -0.71
N GLN A 650 1.76 15.88 -1.78
CA GLN A 650 2.15 17.04 -2.58
C GLN A 650 1.82 18.34 -1.81
N MET A 651 2.67 19.36 -1.99
CA MET A 651 2.36 20.69 -1.47
C MET A 651 1.13 21.25 -2.20
N PRO A 652 0.04 21.61 -1.48
CA PRO A 652 -1.20 22.08 -2.10
C PRO A 652 -1.05 23.43 -2.80
N ASP A 653 -1.90 23.70 -3.78
CA ASP A 653 -1.87 24.92 -4.59
C ASP A 653 -2.37 26.13 -3.80
N PHE A 654 -3.36 25.93 -2.92
CA PHE A 654 -3.88 26.97 -2.04
C PHE A 654 -2.82 27.62 -1.12
N VAL A 655 -1.63 27.04 -0.95
CA VAL A 655 -0.56 27.69 -0.18
C VAL A 655 0.02 28.92 -0.89
N SER A 656 -0.32 29.11 -2.16
CA SER A 656 -0.06 30.35 -2.90
C SER A 656 -1.03 31.49 -2.55
N SER A 657 -2.09 31.21 -1.78
CA SER A 657 -3.03 32.24 -1.31
C SER A 657 -2.34 33.25 -0.40
N VAL A 658 -2.95 34.44 -0.29
CA VAL A 658 -2.48 35.55 0.56
C VAL A 658 -2.21 35.11 2.01
N ARG A 659 -2.97 34.13 2.52
CA ARG A 659 -2.80 33.58 3.88
C ARG A 659 -1.43 32.94 4.11
N PHE A 660 -0.90 32.24 3.11
CA PHE A 660 0.31 31.42 3.23
C PHE A 660 1.50 31.98 2.46
N ASN A 661 1.25 32.84 1.48
CA ASN A 661 2.23 33.65 0.77
C ASN A 661 3.44 32.86 0.21
N VAL A 662 3.18 31.66 -0.32
CA VAL A 662 4.19 30.88 -1.05
C VAL A 662 4.17 31.29 -2.52
N SER A 663 5.32 31.60 -3.11
CA SER A 663 5.39 32.02 -4.50
C SER A 663 5.18 30.83 -5.47
N ALA A 664 4.59 31.10 -6.64
CA ALA A 664 4.46 30.10 -7.70
C ALA A 664 5.82 29.51 -8.14
N PRO A 665 6.92 30.28 -8.27
CA PRO A 665 8.24 29.72 -8.51
C PRO A 665 8.71 28.72 -7.44
N ALA A 666 8.43 28.97 -6.16
CA ALA A 666 8.79 28.04 -5.08
C ALA A 666 8.00 26.72 -5.21
N LEU A 667 6.69 26.78 -5.48
CA LEU A 667 5.88 25.58 -5.72
C LEU A 667 6.33 24.79 -6.95
N ASN A 668 6.63 25.48 -8.06
CA ASN A 668 7.11 24.85 -9.28
C ASN A 668 8.48 24.15 -9.06
N ASN A 669 9.34 24.72 -8.21
CA ASN A 669 10.59 24.08 -7.83
C ASN A 669 10.35 22.73 -7.12
N LEU A 670 9.38 22.68 -6.21
CA LEU A 670 9.03 21.44 -5.51
C LEU A 670 8.47 20.38 -6.49
N ARG A 671 7.51 20.77 -7.33
CA ARG A 671 6.83 19.87 -8.27
C ARG A 671 7.80 19.25 -9.28
N SER A 672 8.64 20.06 -9.93
CA SER A 672 9.60 19.58 -10.94
C SER A 672 10.58 18.55 -10.37
N ARG A 673 10.79 18.55 -9.05
CA ARG A 673 11.71 17.66 -8.34
C ARG A 673 10.99 16.57 -7.53
N LYS A 674 9.67 16.54 -7.61
CA LYS A 674 8.80 15.62 -6.87
C LYS A 674 9.04 15.69 -5.35
N ILE A 675 9.24 16.90 -4.83
CA ILE A 675 9.47 17.15 -3.40
C ILE A 675 8.12 17.36 -2.72
N GLY A 676 7.82 16.52 -1.74
CA GLY A 676 6.62 16.60 -0.91
C GLY A 676 6.96 16.57 0.57
N PHE A 677 5.95 16.29 1.39
CA PHE A 677 6.11 16.13 2.84
C PHE A 677 5.44 14.85 3.33
N CYS A 678 6.01 14.22 4.34
CA CYS A 678 5.40 13.01 4.90
C CYS A 678 4.26 13.36 5.84
N THR A 679 3.09 12.84 5.52
CA THR A 679 1.87 13.00 6.32
C THR A 679 1.37 11.62 6.74
N PRO A 680 0.87 11.44 7.99
CA PRO A 680 0.21 10.20 8.37
C PRO A 680 -0.88 9.87 7.37
N THR A 681 -0.94 8.61 6.93
CA THR A 681 -1.96 8.14 5.96
C THR A 681 -3.38 8.46 6.42
N TYR A 682 -3.58 8.48 7.75
CA TYR A 682 -4.78 8.99 8.38
C TYR A 682 -5.22 10.32 7.80
N PHE A 683 -4.37 11.31 7.57
CA PHE A 683 -4.80 12.67 7.18
C PHE A 683 -5.01 12.90 5.68
N VAL A 684 -4.84 11.87 4.84
CA VAL A 684 -5.03 11.97 3.39
C VAL A 684 -6.33 11.27 3.01
N TYR A 685 -7.28 12.04 2.49
CA TYR A 685 -8.65 11.58 2.26
C TYR A 685 -8.73 10.45 1.23
N GLN A 686 -7.87 10.45 0.23
CA GLN A 686 -7.83 9.35 -0.74
C GLN A 686 -7.30 8.02 -0.19
N LEU A 687 -6.84 7.97 1.06
CA LEU A 687 -6.32 6.77 1.76
C LEU A 687 -7.20 6.32 2.94
N ARG A 688 -8.38 6.92 3.09
CA ARG A 688 -9.36 6.60 4.16
C ARG A 688 -10.73 6.34 3.54
N LEU A 689 -11.62 5.71 4.29
CA LEU A 689 -13.01 5.48 3.86
C LEU A 689 -13.97 6.63 4.22
N ASP A 690 -13.60 7.49 5.15
CA ASP A 690 -14.37 8.67 5.53
C ASP A 690 -14.04 9.90 4.67
N GLY A 691 -15.00 10.81 4.57
CA GLY A 691 -14.86 12.03 3.79
C GLY A 691 -15.26 11.89 2.32
N HIS A 692 -15.89 10.78 1.95
CA HIS A 692 -16.41 10.57 0.59
C HIS A 692 -17.94 10.70 0.55
N PRO A 693 -18.52 11.27 -0.52
CA PRO A 693 -19.96 11.26 -0.76
C PRO A 693 -20.55 9.85 -0.76
N ASN A 694 -21.87 9.75 -0.55
CA ASN A 694 -22.56 8.50 -0.81
C ASN A 694 -22.73 8.34 -2.33
N PRO A 695 -22.43 7.17 -2.91
CA PRO A 695 -22.69 6.92 -4.32
C PRO A 695 -24.19 6.87 -4.59
N ARG A 696 -24.60 7.35 -5.77
CA ARG A 696 -25.98 7.23 -6.28
C ARG A 696 -26.30 5.82 -6.72
#